data_AF-A0A7X8FV20-F1
#
_entry.id   AF-A0A7X8FV20-F1
#
_cell.length_a   1.000
_cell.length_b   1.000
_cell.length_c   1.000
_cell.angle_alpha   90.00
_cell.angle_beta   90.00
_cell.angle_gamma   90.00
#
_symmetry.space_group_name_H-M   'P 1'
#
loop_
_entity.id
_entity.type
_entity.pdbx_description
1 polymer ?
#
loop_
_entity_poly.entity_id
_entity_poly.type
_entity_poly.pdbx_seq_one_letter_code
_entity_poly.pdbx_strand_id
1 'polypeptide(L)'
;MSGAFTRALESGFVFLDGSMGAVLQSISFGGGPQWKIPEELNLTHPDLICKIHTEYLDAGATVILTNTFGANRFKLTEYGYDTANVVTEAVKIARKAVSAFPGRMAALNIGPTGQMLEPMGSCSFDEAYEAFAEMARAAEIAGADLVVVETMSDLYELKAAVLAVKENTKLPVIASATFQDNNRMLTGADPETVVAVMEGLGVDAVGFNCGDDLEHAVQLAEAFTAAASIPVFTEPNAGIPVVENGKTVFKVQPDEFAKTMTRCAELGVRVLGGCCGTTHRHIRALVTACSKLKPLPVTDRGTTLVTSWSSTVAIGSDPRIIGERINPTGKKKMKEAILSNNHDYILSEARSQIDAGAHILDVNVGLPGIDERAVMLSAVRTLQRTYPVPLQIDSSEPDVLETALRYYNGKALVNSVNGKESVMAAVFPIVKKYGGVVVGLALDESGIPSTAEGRLAVAEKIVRRAEEFGIPRKNILIDTLTLTVSSQQKEAMETVRAITLVRERLGVHTVLGVSNISFGLPQRELVNSVFFSTALAAGLSACIINPLSAQMMGVFNTWRALSGADEHCLSYIDAYSNSAPVPSPSAGNTAAGSVATGNAANGSAGKPAGKSADANASALVRDMNPADLFAIITAGLRDQSRAATSELLKTHTPLQVIDDYIVPALDAVGKDFESGRKFLPQLLLSAETVSGAFEIIKAELVKTGGASESKGTILLATVHGDIHDIGKNIVKAMLENYGYSVVDLGKDVPPETVVEAVKKEKPGIVGLSALMTTTVANMEKTIKALRDAGESVPIVVGGAVLSPEYAERIGADYYAKDAMASISIAKKVFGS
;
A
#
# COMPACT_ATOMS: atom_id res chain seq x y z
N MET A 1 28.40 -16.92 -8.10
CA MET A 1 28.17 -17.29 -9.52
C MET A 1 26.71 -17.03 -9.81
N SER A 2 26.37 -16.23 -10.81
CA SER A 2 24.97 -15.90 -11.15
C SER A 2 24.19 -17.17 -11.53
N GLY A 3 22.89 -17.24 -11.19
CA GLY A 3 22.02 -18.38 -11.51
C GLY A 3 21.74 -18.49 -13.01
N ALA A 4 21.13 -19.60 -13.46
CA ALA A 4 20.75 -19.78 -14.86
C ALA A 4 19.79 -18.68 -15.34
N PHE A 5 18.84 -18.30 -14.48
CA PHE A 5 17.89 -17.23 -14.76
C PHE A 5 18.56 -15.85 -14.93
N THR A 6 19.47 -15.47 -14.03
CA THR A 6 20.22 -14.21 -14.14
C THR A 6 20.99 -14.13 -15.46
N ARG A 7 21.65 -15.23 -15.89
CA ARG A 7 22.32 -15.28 -17.21
C ARG A 7 21.32 -15.15 -18.37
N ALA A 8 20.12 -15.70 -18.23
CA ALA A 8 19.08 -15.55 -19.25
C ALA A 8 18.64 -14.08 -19.38
N LEU A 9 18.45 -13.39 -18.25
CA LEU A 9 18.14 -11.96 -18.23
C LEU A 9 19.24 -11.10 -18.87
N GLU A 10 20.51 -11.45 -18.65
CA GLU A 10 21.67 -10.75 -19.24
C GLU A 10 21.79 -11.01 -20.75
N SER A 11 21.44 -12.21 -21.22
CA SER A 11 21.69 -12.64 -22.60
C SER A 11 20.60 -12.30 -23.60
N GLY A 12 19.37 -12.03 -23.15
CA GLY A 12 18.26 -11.74 -24.06
C GLY A 12 16.96 -11.44 -23.35
N PHE A 13 15.85 -11.59 -24.09
CA PHE A 13 14.52 -11.66 -23.49
C PHE A 13 14.31 -13.03 -22.85
N VAL A 14 13.60 -13.05 -21.72
CA VAL A 14 13.08 -14.30 -21.17
C VAL A 14 11.61 -14.41 -21.56
N PHE A 15 11.22 -15.55 -22.13
CA PHE A 15 9.83 -15.80 -22.47
C PHE A 15 9.21 -16.75 -21.45
N LEU A 16 8.15 -16.31 -20.78
CA LEU A 16 7.30 -17.18 -19.95
C LEU A 16 6.28 -17.90 -20.84
N ASP A 17 5.53 -18.84 -20.28
CA ASP A 17 4.48 -19.55 -21.00
C ASP A 17 3.16 -18.75 -21.04
N GLY A 18 2.07 -19.44 -21.35
CA GLY A 18 0.73 -18.86 -21.42
C GLY A 18 -0.20 -19.49 -20.38
N SER A 19 -1.50 -19.25 -20.50
CA SER A 19 -2.48 -19.76 -19.53
C SER A 19 -2.47 -21.29 -19.38
N MET A 20 -2.31 -21.78 -18.14
CA MET A 20 -2.64 -23.17 -17.79
C MET A 20 -4.15 -23.33 -17.59
N GLY A 21 -4.75 -22.47 -16.75
CA GLY A 21 -6.16 -22.58 -16.37
C GLY A 21 -7.15 -22.46 -17.55
N ALA A 22 -6.96 -21.48 -18.44
CA ALA A 22 -7.86 -21.31 -19.59
C ALA A 22 -7.73 -22.47 -20.59
N VAL A 23 -6.53 -23.01 -20.78
CA VAL A 23 -6.30 -24.19 -21.63
C VAL A 23 -6.99 -25.42 -21.05
N LEU A 24 -6.81 -25.67 -19.75
CA LEU A 24 -7.49 -26.78 -19.06
C LEU A 24 -9.01 -26.66 -19.15
N GLN A 25 -9.55 -25.45 -18.96
CA GLN A 25 -10.99 -25.21 -19.07
C GLN A 25 -11.51 -25.49 -20.50
N SER A 26 -10.77 -25.04 -21.52
CA SER A 26 -11.11 -25.31 -22.92
C SER A 26 -11.15 -26.81 -23.22
N ILE A 27 -10.18 -27.56 -22.69
CA ILE A 27 -10.11 -29.02 -22.81
C ILE A 27 -11.32 -29.68 -22.12
N SER A 28 -11.66 -29.25 -20.90
CA SER A 28 -12.84 -29.76 -20.20
C SER A 28 -14.14 -29.47 -20.95
N PHE A 29 -14.30 -28.28 -21.55
CA PHE A 29 -15.44 -27.96 -22.42
C PHE A 29 -15.47 -28.73 -23.74
N GLY A 30 -14.32 -29.25 -24.18
CA GLY A 30 -14.16 -30.11 -25.35
C GLY A 30 -14.42 -31.60 -25.06
N GLY A 31 -14.88 -31.95 -23.86
CA GLY A 31 -15.12 -33.34 -23.44
C GLY A 31 -13.90 -34.01 -22.78
N GLY A 32 -12.87 -33.24 -22.44
CA GLY A 32 -11.73 -33.72 -21.65
C GLY A 32 -12.07 -33.92 -20.16
N PRO A 33 -11.06 -34.27 -19.34
CA PRO A 33 -11.23 -34.50 -17.92
C PRO A 33 -11.91 -33.33 -17.22
N GLN A 34 -12.86 -33.64 -16.35
CA GLN A 34 -13.47 -32.67 -15.44
C GLN A 34 -12.67 -32.64 -14.14
N TRP A 35 -12.60 -31.46 -13.52
CA TRP A 35 -11.84 -31.24 -12.30
C TRP A 35 -12.56 -30.20 -11.42
N LYS A 36 -12.31 -30.28 -10.12
CA LYS A 36 -12.81 -29.32 -9.12
C LYS A 36 -11.88 -28.12 -9.02
N ILE A 37 -10.57 -28.40 -8.98
CA ILE A 37 -9.50 -27.40 -8.96
C ILE A 37 -8.43 -27.81 -9.99
N PRO A 38 -7.80 -26.88 -10.72
CA PRO A 38 -6.79 -27.22 -11.73
C PRO A 38 -5.63 -28.02 -11.14
N GLU A 39 -5.25 -27.73 -9.89
CA GLU A 39 -4.08 -28.29 -9.23
C GLU A 39 -4.21 -29.81 -8.98
N GLU A 40 -5.43 -30.36 -8.91
CA GLU A 40 -5.62 -31.81 -8.71
C GLU A 40 -5.25 -32.65 -9.94
N LEU A 41 -5.18 -32.01 -11.12
CA LEU A 41 -4.73 -32.67 -12.35
C LEU A 41 -3.25 -33.04 -12.29
N ASN A 42 -2.46 -32.42 -11.41
CA ASN A 42 -1.08 -32.86 -11.16
C ASN A 42 -1.03 -34.29 -10.63
N LEU A 43 -2.05 -34.73 -9.88
CA LEU A 43 -2.12 -36.07 -9.30
C LEU A 43 -2.94 -37.03 -10.18
N THR A 44 -4.02 -36.53 -10.79
CA THR A 44 -4.98 -37.39 -11.51
C THR A 44 -4.67 -37.53 -13.00
N HIS A 45 -4.08 -36.51 -13.62
CA HIS A 45 -3.79 -36.46 -15.06
C HIS A 45 -2.41 -35.84 -15.37
N PRO A 46 -1.31 -36.34 -14.78
CA PRO A 46 0.02 -35.73 -14.92
C PRO A 46 0.52 -35.64 -16.36
N ASP A 47 0.18 -36.61 -17.22
CA ASP A 47 0.57 -36.60 -18.62
C ASP A 47 -0.11 -35.48 -19.43
N LEU A 48 -1.33 -35.08 -19.05
CA LEU A 48 -2.02 -33.94 -19.66
C LEU A 48 -1.27 -32.64 -19.35
N ILE A 49 -0.90 -32.44 -18.08
CA ILE A 49 -0.14 -31.26 -17.64
C ILE A 49 1.24 -31.23 -18.31
N CYS A 50 1.95 -32.36 -18.36
CA CYS A 50 3.23 -32.49 -19.05
C CYS A 50 3.11 -32.13 -20.55
N LYS A 51 2.03 -32.54 -21.19
CA LYS A 51 1.76 -32.22 -22.61
C LYS A 51 1.59 -30.71 -22.81
N ILE A 52 0.79 -30.05 -21.98
CA ILE A 52 0.56 -28.59 -22.08
C ILE A 52 1.89 -27.83 -21.91
N HIS A 53 2.70 -28.20 -20.92
CA HIS A 53 4.04 -27.62 -20.77
C HIS A 53 4.91 -27.83 -22.00
N THR A 54 4.89 -29.03 -22.58
CA THR A 54 5.65 -29.35 -23.80
C THR A 54 5.21 -28.47 -24.98
N GLU A 55 3.92 -28.22 -25.14
CA GLU A 55 3.40 -27.33 -26.20
C GLU A 55 3.92 -25.88 -26.05
N TYR A 56 4.04 -25.38 -24.82
CA TYR A 56 4.63 -24.06 -24.56
C TYR A 56 6.14 -24.02 -24.80
N LEU A 57 6.87 -25.07 -24.41
CA LEU A 57 8.30 -25.20 -24.70
C LEU A 57 8.56 -25.26 -26.21
N ASP A 58 7.75 -26.01 -26.96
CA ASP A 58 7.79 -26.07 -28.42
C ASP A 58 7.46 -24.73 -29.08
N ALA A 59 6.62 -23.91 -28.43
CA ALA A 59 6.32 -22.53 -28.86
C ALA A 59 7.48 -21.56 -28.64
N GLY A 60 8.49 -21.96 -27.85
CA GLY A 60 9.70 -21.18 -27.60
C GLY A 60 9.77 -20.57 -26.20
N ALA A 61 8.84 -20.90 -25.29
CA ALA A 61 8.90 -20.49 -23.90
C ALA A 61 10.25 -20.91 -23.29
N THR A 62 10.85 -20.01 -22.52
CA THR A 62 12.13 -20.19 -21.83
C THR A 62 11.93 -20.70 -20.41
N VAL A 63 10.83 -20.29 -19.80
CA VAL A 63 10.36 -20.72 -18.51
C VAL A 63 8.93 -21.19 -18.67
N ILE A 64 8.59 -22.31 -18.03
CA ILE A 64 7.21 -22.75 -17.86
C ILE A 64 6.82 -22.62 -16.39
N LEU A 65 5.56 -22.27 -16.14
CA LEU A 65 5.01 -22.08 -14.82
C LEU A 65 4.32 -23.36 -14.35
N THR A 66 4.65 -23.89 -13.17
CA THR A 66 3.98 -25.08 -12.65
C THR A 66 2.48 -24.83 -12.46
N ASN A 67 1.67 -25.89 -12.60
CA ASN A 67 0.23 -25.84 -12.32
C ASN A 67 -0.05 -25.78 -10.80
N THR A 68 0.35 -24.69 -10.16
CA THR A 68 0.35 -24.50 -8.70
C THR A 68 -0.18 -23.14 -8.26
N PHE A 69 -0.79 -22.36 -9.17
CA PHE A 69 -1.27 -21.01 -8.90
C PHE A 69 -2.09 -20.92 -7.59
N GLY A 70 -3.09 -21.78 -7.41
CA GLY A 70 -3.88 -21.87 -6.18
C GLY A 70 -3.44 -22.95 -5.20
N ALA A 71 -2.25 -23.54 -5.34
CA ALA A 71 -1.81 -24.71 -4.55
C ALA A 71 -1.37 -24.37 -3.11
N ASN A 72 -1.96 -23.35 -2.48
CA ASN A 72 -1.69 -23.00 -1.09
C ASN A 72 -2.62 -23.79 -0.13
N ARG A 73 -2.22 -23.86 1.15
CA ARG A 73 -2.94 -24.65 2.17
C ARG A 73 -4.39 -24.23 2.39
N PHE A 74 -4.73 -22.94 2.21
CA PHE A 74 -6.09 -22.45 2.43
C PHE A 74 -7.05 -23.08 1.43
N LYS A 75 -6.63 -23.18 0.16
CA LYS A 75 -7.43 -23.82 -0.89
C LYS A 75 -7.36 -25.34 -0.81
N LEU A 76 -6.16 -25.92 -0.76
CA LEU A 76 -5.99 -27.37 -0.93
C LEU A 76 -6.60 -28.19 0.21
N THR A 77 -6.58 -27.68 1.44
CA THR A 77 -7.19 -28.36 2.60
C THR A 77 -8.70 -28.54 2.42
N GLU A 78 -9.40 -27.57 1.83
CA GLU A 78 -10.84 -27.63 1.55
C GLU A 78 -11.20 -28.78 0.60
N TYR A 79 -10.27 -29.16 -0.29
CA TYR A 79 -10.44 -30.25 -1.25
C TYR A 79 -9.76 -31.55 -0.83
N GLY A 80 -9.18 -31.62 0.38
CA GLY A 80 -8.55 -32.81 0.94
C GLY A 80 -7.17 -33.14 0.35
N TYR A 81 -6.47 -32.15 -0.20
CA TYR A 81 -5.13 -32.31 -0.77
C TYR A 81 -4.05 -31.70 0.14
N ASP A 82 -2.87 -32.34 0.14
CA ASP A 82 -1.68 -31.86 0.83
C ASP A 82 -0.86 -30.92 -0.07
N THR A 83 -0.52 -29.73 0.44
CA THR A 83 0.21 -28.68 -0.28
C THR A 83 1.56 -29.18 -0.80
N ALA A 84 2.37 -29.77 0.08
CA ALA A 84 3.73 -30.19 -0.27
C ALA A 84 3.71 -31.28 -1.35
N ASN A 85 2.78 -32.23 -1.27
CA ASN A 85 2.61 -33.28 -2.27
C ASN A 85 2.19 -32.71 -3.64
N VAL A 86 1.14 -31.87 -3.68
CA VAL A 86 0.65 -31.27 -4.94
C VAL A 86 1.74 -30.44 -5.62
N VAL A 87 2.45 -29.60 -4.86
CA VAL A 87 3.55 -28.78 -5.39
C VAL A 87 4.71 -29.66 -5.87
N THR A 88 5.08 -30.69 -5.12
CA THR A 88 6.16 -31.62 -5.51
C THR A 88 5.85 -32.31 -6.84
N GLU A 89 4.63 -32.84 -7.01
CA GLU A 89 4.24 -33.51 -8.24
C GLU A 89 4.16 -32.54 -9.42
N ALA A 90 3.64 -31.33 -9.21
CA ALA A 90 3.62 -30.29 -10.25
C ALA A 90 5.03 -29.94 -10.74
N VAL A 91 5.99 -29.76 -9.83
CA VAL A 91 7.39 -29.47 -10.18
C VAL A 91 8.02 -30.66 -10.92
N LYS A 92 7.79 -31.90 -10.48
CA LYS A 92 8.30 -33.10 -11.19
C LYS A 92 7.77 -33.17 -12.63
N ILE A 93 6.50 -32.85 -12.84
CA ILE A 93 5.89 -32.81 -14.18
C ILE A 93 6.56 -31.75 -15.05
N ALA A 94 6.72 -30.52 -14.54
CA ALA A 94 7.41 -29.46 -15.26
C ALA A 94 8.88 -29.82 -15.55
N ARG A 95 9.59 -30.43 -14.59
CA ARG A 95 10.97 -30.93 -14.76
C ARG A 95 11.08 -32.03 -15.81
N LYS A 96 10.11 -32.95 -15.87
CA LYS A 96 10.01 -33.95 -16.93
C LYS A 96 9.87 -33.27 -18.30
N ALA A 97 9.02 -32.26 -18.42
CA ALA A 97 8.85 -31.53 -19.67
C ALA A 97 10.15 -30.81 -20.09
N VAL A 98 10.77 -30.02 -19.21
CA VAL A 98 12.02 -29.28 -19.55
C VAL A 98 13.23 -30.18 -19.81
N SER A 99 13.23 -31.43 -19.34
CA SER A 99 14.35 -32.36 -19.57
C SER A 99 14.63 -32.63 -21.06
N ALA A 100 13.60 -32.47 -21.91
CA ALA A 100 13.73 -32.57 -23.37
C ALA A 100 14.19 -31.27 -24.05
N PHE A 101 14.28 -30.16 -23.32
CA PHE A 101 14.58 -28.82 -23.85
C PHE A 101 15.74 -28.16 -23.08
N PRO A 102 16.99 -28.33 -23.57
CA PRO A 102 18.17 -27.74 -22.91
C PRO A 102 18.06 -26.24 -22.69
N GLY A 103 18.43 -25.77 -21.49
CA GLY A 103 18.43 -24.35 -21.12
C GLY A 103 17.06 -23.78 -20.74
N ARG A 104 16.00 -24.60 -20.74
CA ARG A 104 14.67 -24.20 -20.28
C ARG A 104 14.50 -24.47 -18.79
N MET A 105 13.64 -23.71 -18.14
CA MET A 105 13.49 -23.68 -16.68
C MET A 105 12.04 -23.96 -16.28
N ALA A 106 11.86 -24.57 -15.11
CA ALA A 106 10.57 -24.78 -14.48
C ALA A 106 10.46 -23.84 -13.27
N ALA A 107 9.45 -22.97 -13.26
CA ALA A 107 9.20 -22.06 -12.16
C ALA A 107 8.03 -22.52 -11.30
N LEU A 108 8.18 -22.42 -9.97
CA LEU A 108 7.03 -22.48 -9.08
C LEU A 108 6.12 -21.28 -9.36
N ASN A 109 4.86 -21.52 -9.70
CA ASN A 109 3.84 -20.46 -9.74
C ASN A 109 3.13 -20.34 -8.39
N ILE A 110 3.14 -19.16 -7.79
CA ILE A 110 2.41 -18.81 -6.57
C ILE A 110 1.40 -17.71 -6.89
N GLY A 111 0.11 -18.03 -6.83
CA GLY A 111 -0.98 -17.04 -6.82
C GLY A 111 -1.32 -16.56 -5.40
N PRO A 112 -2.29 -15.62 -5.26
CA PRO A 112 -2.74 -15.15 -3.96
C PRO A 112 -3.38 -16.27 -3.13
N THR A 113 -3.40 -16.08 -1.81
CA THR A 113 -4.04 -17.03 -0.87
C THR A 113 -5.55 -17.13 -1.06
N GLY A 114 -6.17 -16.09 -1.64
CA GLY A 114 -7.61 -15.90 -1.68
C GLY A 114 -8.18 -15.38 -0.36
N GLN A 115 -7.33 -15.09 0.63
CA GLN A 115 -7.71 -14.50 1.90
C GLN A 115 -7.44 -12.99 1.89
N MET A 116 -8.22 -12.23 2.65
CA MET A 116 -7.86 -10.85 2.98
C MET A 116 -6.93 -10.84 4.20
N LEU A 117 -5.81 -10.15 4.08
CA LEU A 117 -4.88 -9.96 5.20
C LEU A 117 -5.41 -8.94 6.21
N GLU A 118 -5.04 -9.11 7.47
CA GLU A 118 -5.26 -8.12 8.52
C GLU A 118 -4.64 -6.76 8.13
N PRO A 119 -5.32 -5.64 8.39
CA PRO A 119 -6.57 -5.52 9.14
C PRO A 119 -7.84 -5.63 8.28
N MET A 120 -7.73 -5.82 6.97
CA MET A 120 -8.89 -5.85 6.05
C MET A 120 -9.66 -7.19 6.12
N GLY A 121 -8.98 -8.26 6.52
CA GLY A 121 -9.58 -9.56 6.79
C GLY A 121 -9.00 -10.24 8.02
N SER A 122 -9.22 -11.55 8.14
CA SER A 122 -8.84 -12.34 9.31
C SER A 122 -7.52 -13.09 9.15
N CYS A 123 -6.91 -13.10 7.96
CA CYS A 123 -5.65 -13.81 7.74
C CYS A 123 -4.50 -12.93 8.22
N SER A 124 -3.72 -13.43 9.18
CA SER A 124 -2.52 -12.72 9.63
C SER A 124 -1.42 -12.78 8.57
N PHE A 125 -0.50 -11.81 8.64
CA PHE A 125 0.70 -11.80 7.78
C PHE A 125 1.50 -13.11 7.88
N ASP A 126 1.61 -13.67 9.08
CA ASP A 126 2.39 -14.88 9.34
C ASP A 126 1.70 -16.15 8.81
N GLU A 127 0.36 -16.21 8.83
CA GLU A 127 -0.39 -17.30 8.21
C GLU A 127 -0.24 -17.30 6.69
N ALA A 128 -0.32 -16.13 6.04
CA ALA A 128 -0.06 -15.98 4.62
C ALA A 128 1.40 -16.36 4.28
N TYR A 129 2.36 -15.85 5.05
CA TYR A 129 3.78 -16.18 4.91
C TYR A 129 4.00 -17.71 5.00
N GLU A 130 3.45 -18.40 6.00
CA GLU A 130 3.65 -19.84 6.15
C GLU A 130 3.00 -20.66 5.04
N ALA A 131 1.86 -20.22 4.51
CA ALA A 131 1.23 -20.86 3.35
C ALA A 131 2.15 -20.82 2.12
N PHE A 132 2.78 -19.68 1.85
CA PHE A 132 3.73 -19.53 0.75
C PHE A 132 5.06 -20.23 1.01
N ALA A 133 5.55 -20.21 2.26
CA ALA A 133 6.82 -20.82 2.63
C ALA A 133 6.77 -22.36 2.48
N GLU A 134 5.63 -22.96 2.80
CA GLU A 134 5.38 -24.38 2.56
C GLU A 134 5.50 -24.75 1.07
N MET A 135 4.86 -23.98 0.19
CA MET A 135 4.97 -24.17 -1.27
C MET A 135 6.42 -24.01 -1.75
N ALA A 136 7.10 -22.94 -1.32
CA ALA A 136 8.47 -22.64 -1.73
C ALA A 136 9.46 -23.75 -1.33
N ARG A 137 9.38 -24.25 -0.08
CA ARG A 137 10.22 -25.35 0.41
C ARG A 137 9.99 -26.64 -0.39
N ALA A 138 8.73 -27.00 -0.62
CA ALA A 138 8.38 -28.18 -1.42
C ALA A 138 8.93 -28.09 -2.84
N ALA A 139 8.83 -26.91 -3.47
CA ALA A 139 9.29 -26.69 -4.83
C ALA A 139 10.81 -26.72 -4.98
N GLU A 140 11.57 -26.10 -4.06
CA GLU A 140 13.04 -26.15 -4.10
C GLU A 140 13.54 -27.60 -3.92
N ILE A 141 12.95 -28.37 -3.00
CA ILE A 141 13.27 -29.79 -2.81
C ILE A 141 12.97 -30.60 -4.08
N ALA A 142 11.86 -30.31 -4.75
CA ALA A 142 11.46 -30.97 -5.99
C ALA A 142 12.28 -30.52 -7.23
N GLY A 143 13.09 -29.47 -7.10
CA GLY A 143 14.03 -29.00 -8.12
C GLY A 143 13.49 -27.91 -9.04
N ALA A 144 12.62 -27.02 -8.56
CA ALA A 144 12.27 -25.79 -9.28
C ALA A 144 13.51 -24.90 -9.51
N ASP A 145 13.54 -24.16 -10.62
CA ASP A 145 14.68 -23.31 -10.99
C ASP A 145 14.51 -21.85 -10.51
N LEU A 146 13.27 -21.41 -10.31
CA LEU A 146 12.87 -20.08 -9.87
C LEU A 146 11.43 -20.09 -9.34
N VAL A 147 10.97 -18.95 -8.82
CA VAL A 147 9.59 -18.72 -8.39
C VAL A 147 9.02 -17.50 -9.11
N VAL A 148 7.78 -17.61 -9.56
CA VAL A 148 6.97 -16.48 -10.02
C VAL A 148 5.79 -16.33 -9.06
N VAL A 149 5.74 -15.17 -8.39
CA VAL A 149 4.63 -14.76 -7.53
C VAL A 149 3.71 -13.91 -8.38
N GLU A 150 2.53 -14.40 -8.73
CA GLU A 150 1.64 -13.81 -9.73
C GLU A 150 0.32 -13.33 -9.15
N THR A 151 -0.29 -12.34 -9.82
CA THR A 151 -1.67 -11.88 -9.57
C THR A 151 -1.93 -11.42 -8.14
N MET A 152 -0.93 -10.90 -7.43
CA MET A 152 -1.15 -10.32 -6.10
C MET A 152 -1.93 -9.01 -6.24
N SER A 153 -3.05 -8.89 -5.55
CA SER A 153 -3.88 -7.67 -5.51
C SER A 153 -3.64 -6.82 -4.26
N ASP A 154 -2.87 -7.35 -3.30
CA ASP A 154 -2.45 -6.65 -2.09
C ASP A 154 -0.92 -6.62 -1.97
N LEU A 155 -0.35 -5.43 -1.78
CA LEU A 155 1.08 -5.24 -1.57
C LEU A 155 1.59 -5.99 -0.33
N TYR A 156 0.78 -6.11 0.72
CA TYR A 156 1.21 -6.77 1.96
C TYR A 156 1.33 -8.29 1.79
N GLU A 157 0.36 -8.88 1.08
CA GLU A 157 0.39 -10.30 0.70
C GLU A 157 1.55 -10.59 -0.26
N LEU A 158 1.79 -9.72 -1.24
CA LEU A 158 2.95 -9.81 -2.14
C LEU A 158 4.26 -9.80 -1.36
N LYS A 159 4.39 -8.90 -0.36
CA LYS A 159 5.54 -8.87 0.55
C LYS A 159 5.66 -10.16 1.35
N ALA A 160 4.56 -10.71 1.88
CA ALA A 160 4.57 -11.98 2.61
C ALA A 160 5.08 -13.13 1.73
N ALA A 161 4.60 -13.23 0.49
CA ALA A 161 5.04 -14.24 -0.48
C ALA A 161 6.52 -14.11 -0.83
N VAL A 162 7.00 -12.91 -1.13
CA VAL A 162 8.42 -12.68 -1.45
C VAL A 162 9.31 -13.01 -0.26
N LEU A 163 8.97 -12.58 0.95
CA LEU A 163 9.72 -12.95 2.15
C LEU A 163 9.69 -14.46 2.39
N ALA A 164 8.54 -15.11 2.22
CA ALA A 164 8.41 -16.56 2.36
C ALA A 164 9.34 -17.32 1.42
N VAL A 165 9.43 -16.91 0.16
CA VAL A 165 10.34 -17.54 -0.80
C VAL A 165 11.80 -17.27 -0.43
N LYS A 166 12.17 -16.00 -0.18
CA LYS A 166 13.56 -15.60 0.05
C LYS A 166 14.15 -16.05 1.39
N GLU A 167 13.32 -16.21 2.42
CA GLU A 167 13.76 -16.69 3.74
C GLU A 167 13.89 -18.22 3.79
N ASN A 168 13.26 -18.94 2.86
CA ASN A 168 13.21 -20.41 2.89
C ASN A 168 13.91 -21.10 1.71
N THR A 169 14.32 -20.35 0.69
CA THR A 169 14.94 -20.90 -0.53
C THR A 169 16.06 -20.01 -1.06
N LYS A 170 16.80 -20.50 -2.06
CA LYS A 170 17.79 -19.72 -2.84
C LYS A 170 17.30 -19.42 -4.26
N LEU A 171 16.03 -19.66 -4.53
CA LEU A 171 15.46 -19.51 -5.85
C LEU A 171 15.34 -18.03 -6.24
N PRO A 172 15.65 -17.67 -7.50
CA PRO A 172 15.31 -16.35 -8.02
C PRO A 172 13.80 -16.10 -7.97
N VAL A 173 13.40 -14.84 -7.80
CA VAL A 173 11.98 -14.45 -7.63
C VAL A 173 11.58 -13.42 -8.66
N ILE A 174 10.50 -13.72 -9.39
CA ILE A 174 9.73 -12.75 -10.16
C ILE A 174 8.50 -12.38 -9.32
N ALA A 175 8.22 -11.09 -9.14
CA ALA A 175 7.13 -10.61 -8.30
C ALA A 175 6.14 -9.71 -9.07
N SER A 176 4.90 -10.18 -9.20
CA SER A 176 3.81 -9.52 -9.90
C SER A 176 2.83 -8.81 -8.99
N ALA A 177 2.26 -7.73 -9.50
CA ALA A 177 0.98 -7.19 -9.04
C ALA A 177 -0.08 -7.20 -10.15
N THR A 178 -1.35 -7.24 -9.78
CA THR A 178 -2.47 -6.98 -10.70
C THR A 178 -3.11 -5.63 -10.40
N PHE A 179 -3.56 -4.93 -11.45
CA PHE A 179 -4.03 -3.54 -11.39
C PHE A 179 -5.46 -3.41 -11.92
N GLN A 180 -6.20 -2.47 -11.33
CA GLN A 180 -7.47 -1.98 -11.84
C GLN A 180 -7.25 -0.95 -12.97
N ASP A 181 -8.34 -0.55 -13.61
CA ASP A 181 -8.39 0.48 -14.67
C ASP A 181 -7.76 1.82 -14.24
N ASN A 182 -7.82 2.16 -12.95
CA ASN A 182 -7.20 3.34 -12.36
C ASN A 182 -5.68 3.21 -12.10
N ASN A 183 -5.03 2.17 -12.61
CA ASN A 183 -3.61 1.86 -12.38
C ASN A 183 -3.23 1.68 -10.91
N ARG A 184 -4.16 1.21 -10.08
CA ARG A 184 -3.92 0.86 -8.67
C ARG A 184 -4.23 -0.60 -8.39
N MET A 185 -3.47 -1.22 -7.50
CA MET A 185 -3.83 -2.49 -6.86
C MET A 185 -5.15 -2.34 -6.08
N LEU A 186 -5.78 -3.46 -5.68
CA LEU A 186 -7.00 -3.42 -4.87
C LEU A 186 -6.81 -2.61 -3.58
N THR A 187 -5.61 -2.70 -2.99
CA THR A 187 -5.27 -1.98 -1.76
C THR A 187 -4.66 -0.61 -1.99
N GLY A 188 -4.51 -0.13 -3.25
CA GLY A 188 -4.17 1.26 -3.56
C GLY A 188 -2.71 1.54 -3.96
N ALA A 189 -1.83 0.55 -3.97
CA ALA A 189 -0.47 0.71 -4.49
C ALA A 189 -0.48 0.96 -6.00
N ASP A 190 0.31 1.94 -6.46
CA ASP A 190 0.60 2.19 -7.87
C ASP A 190 1.89 1.44 -8.32
N PRO A 191 2.22 1.42 -9.62
CA PRO A 191 3.43 0.77 -10.12
C PRO A 191 4.72 1.23 -9.43
N GLU A 192 4.89 2.53 -9.16
CA GLU A 192 6.10 3.06 -8.50
C GLU A 192 6.23 2.51 -7.06
N THR A 193 5.12 2.45 -6.33
CA THR A 193 5.05 1.87 -4.98
C THR A 193 5.45 0.39 -5.00
N VAL A 194 4.88 -0.40 -5.93
CA VAL A 194 5.20 -1.83 -6.07
C VAL A 194 6.68 -2.03 -6.39
N VAL A 195 7.21 -1.28 -7.36
CA VAL A 195 8.62 -1.32 -7.74
C VAL A 195 9.52 -1.00 -6.55
N ALA A 196 9.25 0.08 -5.82
CA ALA A 196 10.07 0.50 -4.69
C ALA A 196 10.18 -0.59 -3.61
N VAL A 197 9.06 -1.24 -3.27
CA VAL A 197 9.05 -2.31 -2.26
C VAL A 197 9.70 -3.58 -2.79
N MET A 198 9.32 -4.06 -3.98
CA MET A 198 9.82 -5.33 -4.52
C MET A 198 11.30 -5.26 -4.86
N GLU A 199 11.78 -4.16 -5.44
CA GLU A 199 13.22 -3.93 -5.65
C GLU A 199 13.96 -3.89 -4.32
N GLY A 200 13.38 -3.25 -3.30
CA GLY A 200 13.92 -3.23 -1.94
C GLY A 200 14.07 -4.63 -1.34
N LEU A 201 13.03 -5.47 -1.47
CA LEU A 201 13.06 -6.87 -1.04
C LEU A 201 14.03 -7.71 -1.89
N GLY A 202 14.54 -7.19 -2.99
CA GLY A 202 15.57 -7.79 -3.84
C GLY A 202 15.06 -8.94 -4.70
N VAL A 203 13.89 -8.77 -5.31
CA VAL A 203 13.41 -9.67 -6.37
C VAL A 203 14.28 -9.52 -7.64
N ASP A 204 14.30 -10.55 -8.48
CA ASP A 204 15.11 -10.58 -9.72
C ASP A 204 14.40 -9.91 -10.90
N ALA A 205 13.06 -9.87 -10.87
CA ALA A 205 12.24 -9.07 -11.77
C ALA A 205 10.92 -8.66 -11.09
N VAL A 206 10.38 -7.50 -11.48
CA VAL A 206 9.12 -6.95 -10.96
C VAL A 206 8.22 -6.55 -12.12
N GLY A 207 6.90 -6.61 -11.95
CA GLY A 207 6.00 -6.30 -13.04
C GLY A 207 4.55 -6.57 -12.71
N PHE A 208 3.80 -6.90 -13.75
CA PHE A 208 2.37 -7.09 -13.66
C PHE A 208 1.89 -8.18 -14.62
N ASN A 209 0.80 -8.81 -14.25
CA ASN A 209 0.11 -9.78 -15.08
C ASN A 209 -1.41 -9.58 -14.94
N CYS A 210 -2.19 -10.28 -15.76
CA CYS A 210 -3.62 -10.03 -15.92
C CYS A 210 -3.88 -8.61 -16.43
N GLY A 211 -4.87 -7.91 -15.89
CA GLY A 211 -5.33 -6.61 -16.37
C GLY A 211 -6.45 -6.70 -17.39
N ASP A 212 -6.83 -5.54 -17.90
CA ASP A 212 -8.04 -5.35 -18.68
C ASP A 212 -7.78 -5.60 -20.18
N ASP A 213 -7.50 -4.53 -20.93
CA ASP A 213 -7.19 -4.60 -22.35
C ASP A 213 -5.68 -4.56 -22.64
N LEU A 214 -5.33 -4.75 -23.92
CA LEU A 214 -3.93 -4.75 -24.36
C LEU A 214 -3.27 -3.37 -24.31
N GLU A 215 -4.02 -2.27 -24.34
CA GLU A 215 -3.45 -0.92 -24.28
C GLU A 215 -3.08 -0.56 -22.84
N HIS A 216 -3.90 -0.99 -21.87
CA HIS A 216 -3.59 -0.91 -20.45
C HIS A 216 -2.27 -1.60 -20.12
N ALA A 217 -1.98 -2.74 -20.74
CA ALA A 217 -0.69 -3.42 -20.60
C ALA A 217 0.49 -2.56 -21.07
N VAL A 218 0.34 -1.76 -22.14
CA VAL A 218 1.40 -0.86 -22.61
C VAL A 218 1.61 0.29 -21.63
N GLN A 219 0.53 0.86 -21.08
CA GLN A 219 0.59 1.94 -20.08
C GLN A 219 1.29 1.47 -18.80
N LEU A 220 0.96 0.28 -18.32
CA LEU A 220 1.64 -0.31 -17.16
C LEU A 220 3.11 -0.63 -17.48
N ALA A 221 3.42 -1.13 -18.68
CA ALA A 221 4.81 -1.35 -19.09
C ALA A 221 5.63 -0.06 -19.06
N GLU A 222 5.08 1.06 -19.54
CA GLU A 222 5.71 2.38 -19.46
C GLU A 222 5.94 2.80 -17.99
N ALA A 223 4.92 2.69 -17.14
CA ALA A 223 5.02 3.06 -15.72
C ALA A 223 6.07 2.22 -14.96
N PHE A 224 6.07 0.90 -15.14
CA PHE A 224 7.04 0.01 -14.49
C PHE A 224 8.46 0.23 -15.01
N THR A 225 8.64 0.38 -16.32
CA THR A 225 9.99 0.60 -16.89
C THR A 225 10.55 1.97 -16.49
N ALA A 226 9.72 2.99 -16.33
CA ALA A 226 10.14 4.31 -15.84
C ALA A 226 10.64 4.25 -14.38
N ALA A 227 10.01 3.43 -13.53
CA ALA A 227 10.33 3.35 -12.09
C ALA A 227 11.43 2.32 -11.76
N ALA A 228 11.48 1.19 -12.45
CA ALA A 228 12.31 0.05 -12.06
C ALA A 228 13.80 0.23 -12.41
N SER A 229 14.66 -0.18 -11.47
CA SER A 229 16.11 -0.34 -11.68
C SER A 229 16.54 -1.80 -11.85
N ILE A 230 15.55 -2.70 -11.91
CA ILE A 230 15.69 -4.14 -12.12
C ILE A 230 14.86 -4.55 -13.36
N PRO A 231 15.07 -5.74 -13.94
CA PRO A 231 14.27 -6.23 -15.06
C PRO A 231 12.76 -6.13 -14.80
N VAL A 232 12.03 -5.61 -15.79
CA VAL A 232 10.56 -5.57 -15.78
C VAL A 232 10.00 -6.80 -16.50
N PHE A 233 8.92 -7.36 -15.98
CA PHE A 233 8.16 -8.41 -16.67
C PHE A 233 6.70 -8.03 -16.94
N THR A 234 6.07 -8.69 -17.91
CA THR A 234 4.62 -8.60 -18.12
C THR A 234 4.00 -9.85 -18.75
N GLU A 235 2.78 -10.17 -18.29
CA GLU A 235 1.94 -11.26 -18.78
C GLU A 235 0.47 -10.82 -18.89
N PRO A 236 0.12 -10.03 -19.92
CA PRO A 236 -1.25 -9.55 -20.07
C PRO A 236 -2.21 -10.65 -20.51
N ASN A 237 -3.50 -10.42 -20.29
CA ASN A 237 -4.57 -11.26 -20.84
C ASN A 237 -4.64 -11.14 -22.37
N ALA A 238 -5.21 -12.16 -23.04
CA ALA A 238 -5.61 -12.08 -24.44
C ALA A 238 -6.92 -11.28 -24.60
N GLY A 239 -6.93 -10.08 -24.04
CA GLY A 239 -8.08 -9.19 -23.92
C GLY A 239 -9.07 -9.60 -22.84
N ILE A 240 -10.17 -8.84 -22.77
CA ILE A 240 -11.23 -9.04 -21.79
C ILE A 240 -11.99 -10.33 -22.14
N PRO A 241 -12.27 -11.21 -21.16
CA PRO A 241 -13.08 -12.39 -21.36
C PRO A 241 -14.49 -12.00 -21.80
N VAL A 242 -15.00 -12.62 -22.85
CA VAL A 242 -16.43 -12.59 -23.18
C VAL A 242 -17.06 -13.95 -22.96
N VAL A 243 -18.36 -14.02 -22.81
CA VAL A 243 -19.07 -15.31 -22.79
C VAL A 243 -19.87 -15.49 -24.08
N GLU A 244 -19.51 -16.53 -24.84
CA GLU A 244 -20.20 -16.94 -26.06
C GLU A 244 -20.72 -18.36 -25.87
N ASN A 245 -22.04 -18.56 -26.03
CA ASN A 245 -22.70 -19.86 -25.85
C ASN A 245 -22.41 -20.55 -24.50
N GLY A 246 -22.39 -19.77 -23.41
CA GLY A 246 -22.11 -20.27 -22.06
C GLY A 246 -20.64 -20.64 -21.80
N LYS A 247 -19.74 -20.29 -22.73
CA LYS A 247 -18.29 -20.52 -22.61
C LYS A 247 -17.55 -19.19 -22.58
N THR A 248 -16.59 -19.08 -21.67
CA THR A 248 -15.67 -17.95 -21.63
C THR A 248 -14.68 -18.05 -22.79
N VAL A 249 -14.60 -16.99 -23.60
CA VAL A 249 -13.77 -16.89 -24.81
C VAL A 249 -12.97 -15.59 -24.76
N PHE A 250 -11.70 -15.67 -25.17
CA PHE A 250 -10.81 -14.53 -25.34
C PHE A 250 -10.64 -14.27 -26.83
N LYS A 251 -10.85 -13.03 -27.27
CA LYS A 251 -10.97 -12.71 -28.71
C LYS A 251 -9.66 -12.29 -29.37
N VAL A 252 -8.70 -11.79 -28.59
CA VAL A 252 -7.42 -11.34 -29.12
C VAL A 252 -6.73 -12.50 -29.81
N GLN A 253 -6.24 -12.25 -31.03
CA GLN A 253 -5.54 -13.25 -31.82
C GLN A 253 -4.02 -13.21 -31.56
N PRO A 254 -3.28 -14.30 -31.89
CA PRO A 254 -1.83 -14.36 -31.68
C PRO A 254 -1.03 -13.18 -32.25
N ASP A 255 -1.36 -12.71 -33.46
CA ASP A 255 -0.63 -11.62 -34.12
C ASP A 255 -0.89 -10.26 -33.45
N GLU A 256 -2.13 -10.03 -32.99
CA GLU A 256 -2.51 -8.83 -32.26
C GLU A 256 -1.81 -8.77 -30.90
N PHE A 257 -1.83 -9.89 -30.16
CA PHE A 257 -1.11 -10.04 -28.90
C PHE A 257 0.39 -9.79 -29.07
N ALA A 258 1.02 -10.43 -30.07
CA ALA A 258 2.44 -10.29 -30.33
C ALA A 258 2.84 -8.84 -30.70
N LYS A 259 1.97 -8.11 -31.42
CA LYS A 259 2.19 -6.70 -31.76
C LYS A 259 2.24 -5.83 -30.49
N THR A 260 1.32 -6.02 -29.56
CA THR A 260 1.33 -5.30 -28.27
C THR A 260 2.57 -5.64 -27.46
N MET A 261 2.92 -6.93 -27.35
CA MET A 261 4.08 -7.35 -26.58
C MET A 261 5.41 -6.89 -27.17
N THR A 262 5.47 -6.68 -28.49
CA THR A 262 6.60 -6.02 -29.16
C THR A 262 6.76 -4.57 -28.65
N ARG A 263 5.66 -3.82 -28.50
CA ARG A 263 5.69 -2.46 -27.93
C ARG A 263 6.20 -2.49 -26.48
N CYS A 264 5.72 -3.43 -25.67
CA CYS A 264 6.21 -3.59 -24.29
C CYS A 264 7.72 -3.90 -24.26
N ALA A 265 8.20 -4.77 -25.14
CA ALA A 265 9.63 -5.07 -25.26
C ALA A 265 10.46 -3.84 -25.67
N GLU A 266 9.94 -3.01 -26.58
CA GLU A 266 10.56 -1.74 -27.01
C GLU A 266 10.60 -0.69 -25.90
N LEU A 267 9.65 -0.72 -24.95
CA LEU A 267 9.67 0.11 -23.73
C LEU A 267 10.72 -0.35 -22.71
N GLY A 268 11.28 -1.56 -22.87
CA GLY A 268 12.32 -2.10 -22.00
C GLY A 268 11.87 -3.26 -21.12
N VAL A 269 10.67 -3.80 -21.33
CA VAL A 269 10.25 -5.05 -20.67
C VAL A 269 11.18 -6.19 -21.08
N ARG A 270 11.72 -6.91 -20.10
CA ARG A 270 12.75 -7.94 -20.27
C ARG A 270 12.19 -9.36 -20.27
N VAL A 271 11.13 -9.58 -19.50
CA VAL A 271 10.50 -10.90 -19.34
C VAL A 271 9.06 -10.80 -19.83
N LEU A 272 8.68 -11.64 -20.78
CA LEU A 272 7.43 -11.50 -21.55
C LEU A 272 6.71 -12.84 -21.57
N GLY A 273 5.42 -12.87 -21.25
CA GLY A 273 4.59 -14.07 -21.37
C GLY A 273 3.12 -13.73 -21.63
N GLY A 274 2.23 -14.60 -21.18
CA GLY A 274 0.79 -14.39 -21.34
C GLY A 274 -0.03 -14.97 -20.20
N CYS A 275 -1.08 -14.26 -19.79
CA CYS A 275 -1.99 -14.75 -18.76
C CYS A 275 -3.28 -15.32 -19.39
N CYS A 276 -4.47 -14.98 -18.88
CA CYS A 276 -5.73 -15.61 -19.30
C CYS A 276 -6.00 -15.45 -20.80
N GLY A 277 -6.46 -16.53 -21.43
CA GLY A 277 -6.78 -16.57 -22.87
C GLY A 277 -5.59 -16.81 -23.80
N THR A 278 -4.36 -16.66 -23.31
CA THR A 278 -3.17 -16.96 -24.11
C THR A 278 -2.95 -18.47 -24.22
N THR A 279 -2.37 -18.89 -25.35
CA THR A 279 -2.13 -20.30 -25.69
C THR A 279 -0.74 -20.45 -26.33
N HIS A 280 -0.28 -21.67 -26.58
CA HIS A 280 1.00 -21.91 -27.26
C HIS A 280 1.13 -21.16 -28.61
N ARG A 281 0.01 -20.85 -29.29
CA ARG A 281 0.00 -20.05 -30.52
C ARG A 281 0.35 -18.59 -30.26
N HIS A 282 -0.18 -18.00 -29.20
CA HIS A 282 0.14 -16.64 -28.77
C HIS A 282 1.62 -16.54 -28.37
N ILE A 283 2.10 -17.49 -27.58
CA ILE A 283 3.51 -17.55 -27.16
C ILE A 283 4.45 -17.72 -28.35
N ARG A 284 4.09 -18.55 -29.34
CA ARG A 284 4.89 -18.68 -30.57
C ARG A 284 4.98 -17.36 -31.34
N ALA A 285 3.86 -16.65 -31.49
CA ALA A 285 3.82 -15.36 -32.17
C ALA A 285 4.65 -14.30 -31.41
N LEU A 286 4.50 -14.22 -30.09
CA LEU A 286 5.29 -13.40 -29.17
C LEU A 286 6.79 -13.64 -29.35
N VAL A 287 7.24 -14.90 -29.19
CA VAL A 287 8.66 -15.27 -29.31
C VAL A 287 9.19 -14.90 -30.69
N THR A 288 8.43 -15.19 -31.75
CA THR A 288 8.83 -14.89 -33.14
C THR A 288 8.99 -13.39 -33.39
N ALA A 289 8.13 -12.56 -32.80
CA ALA A 289 8.19 -11.12 -32.93
C ALA A 289 9.35 -10.53 -32.12
N CYS A 290 9.40 -10.81 -30.81
CA CYS A 290 10.35 -10.20 -29.89
C CYS A 290 11.78 -10.73 -30.03
N SER A 291 12.00 -11.97 -30.50
CA SER A 291 13.35 -12.51 -30.74
C SER A 291 14.12 -11.77 -31.84
N LYS A 292 13.44 -10.92 -32.63
CA LYS A 292 14.08 -10.05 -33.64
C LYS A 292 14.62 -8.75 -33.03
N LEU A 293 14.20 -8.42 -31.81
CA LEU A 293 14.58 -7.21 -31.11
C LEU A 293 15.83 -7.44 -30.26
N LYS A 294 16.50 -6.34 -29.90
CA LYS A 294 17.52 -6.33 -28.87
C LYS A 294 16.92 -5.72 -27.60
N PRO A 295 16.98 -6.41 -26.45
CA PRO A 295 16.50 -5.84 -25.20
C PRO A 295 17.22 -4.54 -24.83
N LEU A 296 16.48 -3.55 -24.33
CA LEU A 296 17.07 -2.33 -23.76
C LEU A 296 17.85 -2.64 -22.47
N PRO A 297 18.97 -1.94 -22.19
CA PRO A 297 19.70 -2.13 -20.94
C PRO A 297 18.84 -1.76 -19.74
N VAL A 298 18.94 -2.55 -18.67
CA VAL A 298 18.38 -2.18 -17.37
C VAL A 298 19.28 -1.12 -16.75
N THR A 299 18.72 0.04 -16.41
CA THR A 299 19.47 1.18 -15.88
C THR A 299 18.98 1.53 -14.48
N ASP A 300 19.91 1.84 -13.58
CA ASP A 300 19.54 2.39 -12.26
C ASP A 300 18.86 3.76 -12.44
N ARG A 301 17.68 3.91 -11.82
CA ARG A 301 16.93 5.17 -11.84
C ARG A 301 17.49 6.19 -10.86
N GLY A 302 18.26 5.76 -9.86
CA GLY A 302 18.92 6.67 -8.92
C GLY A 302 17.99 7.41 -7.96
N THR A 303 16.68 7.16 -8.01
CA THR A 303 15.69 7.83 -7.16
C THR A 303 15.63 7.20 -5.77
N THR A 304 15.68 8.02 -4.72
CA THR A 304 15.43 7.59 -3.34
C THR A 304 13.93 7.62 -3.04
N LEU A 305 13.32 6.46 -2.85
CA LEU A 305 11.90 6.31 -2.58
C LEU A 305 11.66 5.66 -1.22
N VAL A 306 10.72 6.22 -0.46
CA VAL A 306 10.10 5.60 0.71
C VAL A 306 8.59 5.55 0.49
N THR A 307 7.94 4.49 0.94
CA THR A 307 6.54 4.24 0.61
C THR A 307 5.76 3.72 1.81
N SER A 308 4.46 4.02 1.80
CA SER A 308 3.46 3.24 2.52
C SER A 308 2.89 2.18 1.57
N TRP A 309 1.69 1.69 1.89
CA TRP A 309 0.92 0.76 1.08
C TRP A 309 0.25 1.40 -0.14
N SER A 310 0.14 2.73 -0.21
CA SER A 310 -0.47 3.43 -1.37
C SER A 310 0.16 4.76 -1.75
N SER A 311 1.07 5.30 -0.94
CA SER A 311 1.75 6.56 -1.24
C SER A 311 3.26 6.37 -1.33
N THR A 312 3.85 7.03 -2.30
CA THR A 312 5.29 7.07 -2.52
C THR A 312 5.81 8.49 -2.33
N VAL A 313 6.92 8.62 -1.60
CA VAL A 313 7.62 9.89 -1.38
C VAL A 313 9.04 9.77 -1.93
N ALA A 314 9.32 10.56 -2.96
CA ALA A 314 10.67 10.74 -3.49
C ALA A 314 11.44 11.76 -2.67
N ILE A 315 12.63 11.37 -2.18
CA ILE A 315 13.57 12.24 -1.46
C ILE A 315 14.61 12.70 -2.48
N GLY A 316 14.73 14.02 -2.66
CA GLY A 316 15.46 14.61 -3.77
C GLY A 316 16.01 15.99 -3.46
N SER A 317 16.11 16.82 -4.50
CA SER A 317 16.42 18.25 -4.39
C SER A 317 15.23 19.07 -3.85
N ASP A 318 13.99 18.62 -4.09
CA ASP A 318 12.81 19.11 -3.39
C ASP A 318 12.77 18.45 -2.00
N PRO A 319 13.00 19.20 -0.90
CA PRO A 319 13.14 18.63 0.42
C PRO A 319 11.82 18.07 0.95
N ARG A 320 11.89 16.99 1.73
CA ARG A 320 10.72 16.36 2.36
C ARG A 320 10.68 16.59 3.87
N ILE A 321 9.48 16.86 4.39
CA ILE A 321 9.27 17.00 5.84
C ILE A 321 9.03 15.63 6.47
N ILE A 322 9.80 15.34 7.51
CA ILE A 322 9.59 14.22 8.42
C ILE A 322 9.05 14.79 9.74
N GLY A 323 7.82 14.44 10.10
CA GLY A 323 7.20 14.92 11.34
C GLY A 323 7.78 14.25 12.59
N GLU A 324 8.33 15.02 13.52
CA GLU A 324 9.06 14.52 14.71
C GLU A 324 8.20 14.22 15.96
N ARG A 325 6.86 14.37 15.86
CA ARG A 325 6.03 14.50 17.06
C ARG A 325 5.70 13.18 17.74
N ILE A 326 5.70 12.05 17.02
CA ILE A 326 5.52 10.70 17.59
C ILE A 326 6.85 10.22 18.19
N ASN A 327 7.21 10.87 19.30
CA ASN A 327 8.44 10.61 20.04
C ASN A 327 8.22 10.97 21.52
N PRO A 328 8.40 10.03 22.47
CA PRO A 328 8.18 10.26 23.90
C PRO A 328 9.18 11.21 24.57
N THR A 329 10.33 11.47 23.94
CA THR A 329 11.44 12.24 24.53
C THR A 329 10.97 13.67 24.86
N GLY A 330 11.01 14.03 26.14
CA GLY A 330 10.56 15.34 26.63
C GLY A 330 9.05 15.61 26.57
N LYS A 331 8.22 14.67 26.09
CA LYS A 331 6.77 14.88 25.86
C LYS A 331 5.90 14.04 26.79
N LYS A 332 5.48 14.63 27.93
CA LYS A 332 4.70 13.94 28.98
C LYS A 332 3.46 13.18 28.45
N LYS A 333 2.63 13.81 27.61
CA LYS A 333 1.41 13.18 27.05
C LYS A 333 1.72 11.98 26.16
N MET A 334 2.75 12.07 25.32
CA MET A 334 3.17 10.95 24.47
C MET A 334 3.71 9.78 25.30
N LYS A 335 4.46 10.06 26.38
CA LYS A 335 4.89 9.01 27.33
C LYS A 335 3.71 8.30 27.96
N GLU A 336 2.74 9.06 28.48
CA GLU A 336 1.51 8.51 29.06
C GLU A 336 0.73 7.70 28.04
N ALA A 337 0.62 8.17 26.80
CA ALA A 337 -0.06 7.46 25.73
C ALA A 337 0.59 6.12 25.40
N ILE A 338 1.93 6.08 25.26
CA ILE A 338 2.65 4.83 25.01
C ILE A 338 2.48 3.85 26.19
N LEU A 339 2.64 4.31 27.43
CA LEU A 339 2.52 3.48 28.63
C LEU A 339 1.11 2.92 28.82
N SER A 340 0.07 3.66 28.41
CA SER A 340 -1.33 3.25 28.50
C SER A 340 -1.87 2.56 27.24
N ASN A 341 -1.00 2.32 26.23
CA ASN A 341 -1.38 1.80 24.91
C ASN A 341 -2.53 2.61 24.26
N ASN A 342 -2.51 3.94 24.43
CA ASN A 342 -3.51 4.85 23.88
C ASN A 342 -3.25 5.12 22.40
N HIS A 343 -3.86 4.30 21.54
CA HIS A 343 -3.72 4.36 20.09
C HIS A 343 -4.32 5.64 19.50
N ASP A 344 -5.41 6.15 20.07
CA ASP A 344 -6.06 7.38 19.63
C ASP A 344 -5.13 8.59 19.70
N TYR A 345 -4.35 8.69 20.77
CA TYR A 345 -3.40 9.80 20.93
C TYR A 345 -2.31 9.74 19.86
N ILE A 346 -1.79 8.55 19.55
CA ILE A 346 -0.80 8.34 18.48
C ILE A 346 -1.41 8.72 17.11
N LEU A 347 -2.64 8.27 16.84
CA LEU A 347 -3.36 8.59 15.59
C LEU A 347 -3.67 10.08 15.46
N SER A 348 -4.03 10.75 16.56
CA SER A 348 -4.27 12.20 16.59
C SER A 348 -2.99 12.98 16.35
N GLU A 349 -1.87 12.56 16.93
CA GLU A 349 -0.58 13.19 16.71
C GLU A 349 -0.11 13.01 15.25
N ALA A 350 -0.30 11.82 14.69
CA ALA A 350 -0.06 11.54 13.27
C ALA A 350 -0.88 12.46 12.36
N ARG A 351 -2.21 12.53 12.58
CA ARG A 351 -3.12 13.39 11.82
C ARG A 351 -2.68 14.83 11.82
N SER A 352 -2.42 15.39 13.00
CA SER A 352 -2.04 16.79 13.14
C SER A 352 -0.79 17.15 12.34
N GLN A 353 0.16 16.21 12.23
CA GLN A 353 1.37 16.40 11.44
C GLN A 353 1.13 16.29 9.94
N ILE A 354 0.32 15.32 9.51
CA ILE A 354 -0.08 15.15 8.11
C ILE A 354 -0.83 16.39 7.63
N ASP A 355 -1.84 16.85 8.39
CA ASP A 355 -2.64 18.04 8.09
C ASP A 355 -1.77 19.31 8.04
N ALA A 356 -0.63 19.32 8.74
CA ALA A 356 0.35 20.39 8.72
C ALA A 356 1.47 20.23 7.67
N GLY A 357 1.37 19.24 6.77
CA GLY A 357 2.28 19.07 5.63
C GLY A 357 3.46 18.11 5.86
N ALA A 358 3.40 17.24 6.87
CA ALA A 358 4.38 16.15 7.00
C ALA A 358 4.24 15.16 5.83
N HIS A 359 5.35 14.88 5.15
CA HIS A 359 5.39 13.93 4.03
C HIS A 359 5.71 12.50 4.52
N ILE A 360 6.43 12.40 5.64
CA ILE A 360 6.83 11.16 6.31
C ILE A 360 6.61 11.39 7.81
N LEU A 361 6.27 10.35 8.58
CA LEU A 361 6.19 10.43 10.04
C LEU A 361 7.33 9.67 10.70
N ASP A 362 8.10 10.35 11.57
CA ASP A 362 9.04 9.70 12.48
C ASP A 362 8.28 9.01 13.61
N VAL A 363 8.59 7.74 13.85
CA VAL A 363 7.94 6.90 14.86
C VAL A 363 9.01 6.35 15.79
N ASN A 364 9.16 7.02 16.93
CA ASN A 364 10.00 6.60 18.04
C ASN A 364 9.12 6.28 19.23
N VAL A 365 9.27 5.09 19.81
CA VAL A 365 8.53 4.67 21.02
C VAL A 365 9.44 4.39 22.21
N GLY A 366 10.74 4.70 22.08
CA GLY A 366 11.77 4.34 23.06
C GLY A 366 11.50 4.93 24.44
N LEU A 367 11.24 4.05 25.41
CA LEU A 367 11.04 4.40 26.81
C LEU A 367 11.75 3.39 27.72
N PRO A 368 12.38 3.83 28.82
CA PRO A 368 12.92 2.90 29.80
C PRO A 368 11.81 2.03 30.41
N GLY A 369 12.01 0.72 30.45
CA GLY A 369 11.14 -0.23 31.17
C GLY A 369 9.91 -0.73 30.40
N ILE A 370 9.81 -0.45 29.09
CA ILE A 370 8.80 -1.06 28.22
C ILE A 370 9.42 -2.17 27.35
N ASP A 371 8.56 -3.04 26.80
CA ASP A 371 8.93 -3.86 25.65
C ASP A 371 8.84 -3.01 24.39
N GLU A 372 9.95 -2.35 24.02
CA GLU A 372 10.01 -1.46 22.86
C GLU A 372 9.61 -2.18 21.57
N ARG A 373 9.95 -3.46 21.42
CA ARG A 373 9.63 -4.26 20.25
C ARG A 373 8.12 -4.41 20.09
N ALA A 374 7.43 -4.83 21.15
CA ALA A 374 5.98 -5.00 21.13
C ALA A 374 5.24 -3.66 20.91
N VAL A 375 5.71 -2.60 21.56
CA VAL A 375 5.11 -1.26 21.45
C VAL A 375 5.34 -0.67 20.05
N MET A 376 6.53 -0.83 19.47
CA MET A 376 6.84 -0.35 18.13
C MET A 376 5.95 -1.05 17.09
N LEU A 377 5.83 -2.38 17.20
CA LEU A 377 4.96 -3.15 16.31
C LEU A 377 3.50 -2.69 16.41
N SER A 378 3.01 -2.45 17.63
CA SER A 378 1.68 -1.89 17.89
C SER A 378 1.50 -0.53 17.22
N ALA A 379 2.44 0.40 17.41
CA ALA A 379 2.39 1.73 16.82
C ALA A 379 2.43 1.69 15.27
N VAL A 380 3.31 0.89 14.68
CA VAL A 380 3.42 0.73 13.22
C VAL A 380 2.11 0.19 12.63
N ARG A 381 1.55 -0.88 13.23
CA ARG A 381 0.27 -1.47 12.78
C ARG A 381 -0.88 -0.46 12.87
N THR A 382 -0.95 0.28 13.96
CA THR A 382 -1.96 1.32 14.17
C THR A 382 -1.85 2.43 13.14
N LEU A 383 -0.65 2.97 12.91
CA LEU A 383 -0.42 4.06 11.97
C LEU A 383 -0.68 3.65 10.53
N GLN A 384 -0.10 2.53 10.08
CA GLN A 384 -0.21 2.11 8.67
C GLN A 384 -1.63 1.69 8.29
N ARG A 385 -2.43 1.18 9.25
CA ARG A 385 -3.84 0.87 9.01
C ARG A 385 -4.64 2.12 8.67
N THR A 386 -4.33 3.24 9.30
CA THR A 386 -5.14 4.45 9.22
C THR A 386 -4.65 5.44 8.17
N TYR A 387 -3.33 5.67 8.11
CA TYR A 387 -2.76 6.70 7.25
C TYR A 387 -1.88 6.11 6.15
N PRO A 388 -2.02 6.56 4.90
CA PRO A 388 -1.16 6.16 3.80
C PRO A 388 0.16 6.95 3.79
N VAL A 389 0.54 7.64 4.86
CA VAL A 389 1.82 8.37 4.92
C VAL A 389 2.99 7.40 5.18
N PRO A 390 4.12 7.49 4.46
CA PRO A 390 5.29 6.69 4.77
C PRO A 390 5.83 6.93 6.19
N LEU A 391 6.44 5.91 6.78
CA LEU A 391 6.98 5.96 8.14
C LEU A 391 8.51 5.93 8.12
N GLN A 392 9.10 6.74 8.99
CA GLN A 392 10.46 6.57 9.46
C GLN A 392 10.42 5.78 10.78
N ILE A 393 10.96 4.56 10.76
CA ILE A 393 11.03 3.69 11.93
C ILE A 393 12.28 4.07 12.72
N ASP A 394 12.09 4.63 13.92
CA ASP A 394 13.17 5.16 14.76
C ASP A 394 13.40 4.33 16.03
N SER A 395 14.51 3.60 16.05
CA SER A 395 14.99 2.84 17.22
C SER A 395 16.51 2.64 17.17
N SER A 396 17.13 2.55 18.36
CA SER A 396 18.53 2.15 18.51
C SER A 396 18.74 0.64 18.53
N GLU A 397 17.67 -0.14 18.68
CA GLU A 397 17.73 -1.58 18.91
C GLU A 397 17.48 -2.35 17.60
N PRO A 398 18.46 -3.14 17.09
CA PRO A 398 18.33 -3.83 15.82
C PRO A 398 17.12 -4.78 15.75
N ASP A 399 16.76 -5.44 16.85
CA ASP A 399 15.63 -6.37 16.90
C ASP A 399 14.26 -5.67 16.84
N VAL A 400 14.17 -4.44 17.34
CA VAL A 400 13.00 -3.56 17.18
C VAL A 400 12.87 -3.16 15.71
N LEU A 401 13.97 -2.74 15.08
CA LEU A 401 13.99 -2.41 13.64
C LEU A 401 13.58 -3.61 12.78
N GLU A 402 14.16 -4.78 13.00
CA GLU A 402 13.82 -6.00 12.25
C GLU A 402 12.34 -6.37 12.39
N THR A 403 11.81 -6.31 13.62
CA THR A 403 10.40 -6.63 13.87
C THR A 403 9.47 -5.66 13.16
N ALA A 404 9.72 -4.35 13.29
CA ALA A 404 8.92 -3.32 12.62
C ALA A 404 8.98 -3.44 11.09
N LEU A 405 10.17 -3.63 10.53
CA LEU A 405 10.37 -3.75 9.08
C LEU A 405 9.73 -4.99 8.47
N ARG A 406 9.63 -6.09 9.22
CA ARG A 406 8.90 -7.29 8.76
C ARG A 406 7.44 -6.98 8.47
N TYR A 407 6.75 -6.31 9.39
CA TYR A 407 5.30 -6.08 9.33
C TYR A 407 4.90 -4.72 8.72
N TYR A 408 5.88 -3.86 8.38
CA TYR A 408 5.57 -2.60 7.71
C TYR A 408 5.13 -2.84 6.26
N ASN A 409 3.96 -2.34 5.88
CA ASN A 409 3.43 -2.43 4.52
C ASN A 409 3.91 -1.26 3.67
N GLY A 410 5.13 -1.37 3.14
CA GLY A 410 5.82 -0.33 2.37
C GLY A 410 7.33 -0.43 2.48
N LYS A 411 8.03 0.56 1.90
CA LYS A 411 9.48 0.74 2.01
C LYS A 411 9.79 1.85 3.03
N ALA A 412 10.22 1.46 4.22
CA ALA A 412 10.46 2.39 5.32
C ALA A 412 11.74 3.22 5.15
N LEU A 413 11.75 4.38 5.80
CA LEU A 413 12.99 5.06 6.20
C LEU A 413 13.43 4.48 7.56
N VAL A 414 14.68 4.03 7.67
CA VAL A 414 15.22 3.34 8.84
C VAL A 414 16.13 4.30 9.60
N ASN A 415 15.74 4.69 10.79
CA ASN A 415 16.49 5.56 11.69
C ASN A 415 16.91 4.73 12.93
N SER A 416 18.19 4.42 13.14
CA SER A 416 19.34 4.71 12.27
C SER A 416 20.45 3.68 12.44
N VAL A 417 21.45 3.81 11.56
CA VAL A 417 22.79 3.24 11.74
C VAL A 417 23.77 4.36 12.10
N ASN A 418 24.91 4.03 12.69
CA ASN A 418 26.02 4.96 12.86
C ASN A 418 27.34 4.31 12.44
N GLY A 419 28.42 5.09 12.42
CA GLY A 419 29.74 4.67 11.95
C GLY A 419 30.46 3.64 12.83
N LYS A 420 29.87 3.16 13.92
CA LYS A 420 30.47 2.07 14.73
C LYS A 420 30.32 0.73 13.99
N GLU A 421 31.40 -0.02 13.86
CA GLU A 421 31.37 -1.29 13.10
C GLU A 421 30.34 -2.29 13.67
N SER A 422 30.22 -2.38 14.99
CA SER A 422 29.25 -3.27 15.64
C SER A 422 27.80 -2.92 15.30
N VAL A 423 27.49 -1.63 15.13
CA VAL A 423 26.14 -1.15 14.78
C VAL A 423 25.87 -1.39 13.30
N MET A 424 26.83 -1.05 12.43
CA MET A 424 26.72 -1.31 10.99
C MET A 424 26.53 -2.80 10.70
N ALA A 425 27.31 -3.67 11.34
CA ALA A 425 27.22 -5.11 11.18
C ALA A 425 25.89 -5.71 11.66
N ALA A 426 25.20 -5.05 12.62
CA ALA A 426 23.89 -5.47 13.10
C ALA A 426 22.73 -4.94 12.24
N VAL A 427 22.80 -3.67 11.81
CA VAL A 427 21.68 -2.99 11.14
C VAL A 427 21.67 -3.20 9.63
N PHE A 428 22.81 -3.20 8.94
CA PHE A 428 22.83 -3.33 7.48
C PHE A 428 22.25 -4.65 6.95
N PRO A 429 22.45 -5.83 7.58
CA PRO A 429 21.76 -7.05 7.16
C PRO A 429 20.24 -6.90 7.18
N ILE A 430 19.70 -6.23 8.19
CA ILE A 430 18.26 -5.99 8.35
C ILE A 430 17.76 -5.05 7.25
N VAL A 431 18.45 -3.93 7.03
CA VAL A 431 18.12 -2.98 5.96
C VAL A 431 18.16 -3.65 4.59
N LYS A 432 19.19 -4.46 4.32
CA LYS A 432 19.32 -5.21 3.06
C LYS A 432 18.21 -6.25 2.87
N LYS A 433 17.81 -6.92 3.95
CA LYS A 433 16.77 -7.96 3.94
C LYS A 433 15.39 -7.40 3.61
N TYR A 434 15.02 -6.26 4.23
CA TYR A 434 13.69 -5.67 4.09
C TYR A 434 13.61 -4.49 3.11
N GLY A 435 14.74 -4.03 2.57
CA GLY A 435 14.78 -3.06 1.48
C GLY A 435 14.60 -1.60 1.86
N GLY A 436 14.83 -1.24 3.13
CA GLY A 436 14.64 0.13 3.62
C GLY A 436 15.66 1.14 3.09
N VAL A 437 15.32 2.43 3.18
CA VAL A 437 16.28 3.54 3.04
C VAL A 437 16.89 3.78 4.42
N VAL A 438 18.21 3.79 4.58
CA VAL A 438 18.86 3.89 5.90
C VAL A 438 19.42 5.29 6.17
N VAL A 439 19.17 5.79 7.37
CA VAL A 439 19.78 7.00 7.91
C VAL A 439 21.08 6.64 8.62
N GLY A 440 22.20 7.14 8.12
CA GLY A 440 23.53 7.02 8.71
C GLY A 440 23.93 8.26 9.49
N LEU A 441 24.02 8.13 10.82
CA LEU A 441 24.48 9.19 11.71
C LEU A 441 26.00 9.33 11.61
N ALA A 442 26.50 10.56 11.38
CA ALA A 442 27.93 10.89 11.30
C ALA A 442 28.65 10.88 12.67
N LEU A 443 28.50 9.79 13.41
CA LEU A 443 29.21 9.49 14.66
C LEU A 443 29.82 8.09 14.59
N ASP A 444 30.95 7.86 15.24
CA ASP A 444 31.63 6.57 15.26
C ASP A 444 32.11 6.19 16.67
N GLU A 445 33.13 5.32 16.76
CA GLU A 445 33.73 4.90 18.03
C GLU A 445 34.33 6.07 18.83
N SER A 446 34.76 7.13 18.15
CA SER A 446 35.34 8.34 18.75
C SER A 446 34.29 9.40 19.11
N GLY A 447 33.01 9.12 18.86
CA GLY A 447 31.90 10.05 19.08
C GLY A 447 31.58 10.89 17.85
N ILE A 448 31.12 12.12 18.07
CA ILE A 448 30.72 13.05 17.00
C ILE A 448 31.93 13.92 16.62
N PRO A 449 32.41 13.90 15.37
CA PRO A 449 33.47 14.79 14.95
C PRO A 449 33.04 16.27 15.01
N SER A 450 33.94 17.12 15.51
CA SER A 450 33.68 18.56 15.66
C SER A 450 33.77 19.34 14.35
N THR A 451 34.40 18.78 13.31
CA THR A 451 34.57 19.42 12.00
C THR A 451 33.72 18.76 10.90
N ALA A 452 33.38 19.53 9.88
CA ALA A 452 32.65 19.05 8.71
C ALA A 452 33.39 17.94 7.97
N GLU A 453 34.72 18.04 7.84
CA GLU A 453 35.56 17.04 7.18
C GLU A 453 35.62 15.73 7.97
N GLY A 454 35.63 15.80 9.32
CA GLY A 454 35.54 14.62 10.17
C GLY A 454 34.19 13.90 10.01
N ARG A 455 33.10 14.65 9.94
CA ARG A 455 31.75 14.09 9.69
C ARG A 455 31.65 13.47 8.31
N LEU A 456 32.25 14.08 7.28
CA LEU A 456 32.35 13.51 5.94
C LEU A 456 33.11 12.17 5.95
N ALA A 457 34.22 12.06 6.68
CA ALA A 457 34.98 10.81 6.78
C ALA A 457 34.15 9.68 7.42
N VAL A 458 33.36 9.98 8.46
CA VAL A 458 32.43 9.00 9.04
C VAL A 458 31.33 8.62 8.05
N ALA A 459 30.75 9.61 7.34
CA ALA A 459 29.76 9.36 6.31
C ALA A 459 30.30 8.46 5.18
N GLU A 460 31.53 8.69 4.72
CA GLU A 460 32.21 7.85 3.73
C GLU A 460 32.40 6.41 4.22
N LYS A 461 32.79 6.23 5.50
CA LYS A 461 32.88 4.92 6.15
C LYS A 461 31.53 4.18 6.10
N ILE A 462 30.44 4.87 6.46
CA ILE A 462 29.07 4.32 6.46
C ILE A 462 28.64 3.93 5.05
N VAL A 463 28.79 4.83 4.07
CA VAL A 463 28.39 4.60 2.67
C VAL A 463 29.13 3.39 2.09
N ARG A 464 30.46 3.36 2.24
CA ARG A 464 31.27 2.23 1.73
C ARG A 464 30.84 0.92 2.38
N ARG A 465 30.60 0.93 3.70
CA ARG A 465 30.19 -0.28 4.42
C ARG A 465 28.81 -0.75 3.97
N ALA A 466 27.86 0.16 3.75
CA ALA A 466 26.55 -0.18 3.21
C ALA A 466 26.63 -0.81 1.80
N GLU A 467 27.50 -0.28 0.92
CA GLU A 467 27.75 -0.85 -0.41
C GLU A 467 28.32 -2.28 -0.34
N GLU A 468 29.19 -2.57 0.62
CA GLU A 468 29.71 -3.93 0.87
C GLU A 468 28.59 -4.93 1.26
N PHE A 469 27.52 -4.46 1.91
CA PHE A 469 26.30 -5.25 2.18
C PHE A 469 25.30 -5.26 1.00
N GLY A 470 25.62 -4.60 -0.11
CA GLY A 470 24.76 -4.52 -1.29
C GLY A 470 23.60 -3.54 -1.14
N ILE A 471 23.74 -2.53 -0.29
CA ILE A 471 22.80 -1.41 -0.16
C ILE A 471 23.28 -0.30 -1.12
N PRO A 472 22.50 0.09 -2.14
CA PRO A 472 22.92 1.11 -3.10
C PRO A 472 22.86 2.51 -2.49
N ARG A 473 23.68 3.44 -3.01
CA ARG A 473 23.75 4.84 -2.55
C ARG A 473 22.39 5.54 -2.51
N LYS A 474 21.51 5.25 -3.47
CA LYS A 474 20.13 5.80 -3.50
C LYS A 474 19.27 5.39 -2.30
N ASN A 475 19.67 4.39 -1.53
CA ASN A 475 18.99 3.97 -0.30
C ASN A 475 19.73 4.44 0.97
N ILE A 476 20.62 5.43 0.88
CA ILE A 476 21.38 5.95 2.02
C ILE A 476 21.15 7.46 2.16
N LEU A 477 20.73 7.86 3.35
CA LEU A 477 20.68 9.25 3.81
C LEU A 477 21.72 9.44 4.90
N ILE A 478 22.42 10.56 4.90
CA ILE A 478 23.38 10.88 5.97
C ILE A 478 22.84 11.99 6.86
N ASP A 479 22.80 11.71 8.17
CA ASP A 479 22.58 12.73 9.19
C ASP A 479 23.92 13.27 9.67
N THR A 480 24.16 14.53 9.38
CA THR A 480 25.40 15.23 9.77
C THR A 480 25.42 15.66 11.24
N LEU A 481 24.36 15.36 12.00
CA LEU A 481 24.16 15.60 13.42
C LEU A 481 24.11 17.08 13.81
N THR A 482 22.92 17.51 14.19
CA THR A 482 22.72 18.83 14.81
C THR A 482 23.21 18.82 16.26
N LEU A 483 24.09 19.76 16.59
CA LEU A 483 24.59 19.97 17.94
C LEU A 483 23.96 21.22 18.58
N THR A 484 23.72 21.17 19.88
CA THR A 484 23.08 22.27 20.60
C THR A 484 23.97 23.52 20.65
N VAL A 485 23.50 24.64 20.08
CA VAL A 485 24.27 25.91 19.99
C VAL A 485 24.66 26.47 21.36
N SER A 486 23.81 26.27 22.38
CA SER A 486 24.07 26.80 23.73
C SER A 486 25.32 26.21 24.40
N SER A 487 25.75 25.02 24.00
CA SER A 487 26.95 24.36 24.53
C SER A 487 28.05 24.13 23.48
N GLN A 488 27.70 24.08 22.19
CA GLN A 488 28.59 23.72 21.08
C GLN A 488 28.44 24.71 19.92
N GLN A 489 28.63 25.99 20.23
CA GLN A 489 28.38 27.09 19.28
C GLN A 489 29.30 27.04 18.04
N LYS A 490 30.55 26.56 18.18
CA LYS A 490 31.52 26.53 17.08
C LYS A 490 31.19 25.45 16.05
N GLU A 491 30.51 24.40 16.48
CA GLU A 491 30.20 23.21 15.70
C GLU A 491 28.84 23.31 14.98
N ALA A 492 28.02 24.30 15.31
CA ALA A 492 26.72 24.52 14.69
C ALA A 492 26.81 24.69 13.17
N MET A 493 27.72 25.58 12.70
CA MET A 493 27.93 25.80 11.26
C MET A 493 28.75 24.69 10.60
N GLU A 494 29.50 23.89 11.36
CA GLU A 494 30.15 22.69 10.84
C GLU A 494 29.13 21.64 10.38
N THR A 495 27.95 21.59 11.01
CA THR A 495 26.81 20.79 10.54
C THR A 495 26.38 21.21 9.14
N VAL A 496 26.18 22.51 8.92
CA VAL A 496 25.75 23.07 7.63
C VAL A 496 26.81 22.82 6.56
N ARG A 497 28.10 23.03 6.88
CA ARG A 497 29.21 22.73 5.97
C ARG A 497 29.28 21.24 5.62
N ALA A 498 29.04 20.34 6.60
CA ALA A 498 29.05 18.90 6.37
C ALA A 498 27.95 18.46 5.40
N ILE A 499 26.76 19.07 5.45
CA ILE A 499 25.67 18.78 4.49
C ILE A 499 26.16 18.98 3.06
N THR A 500 26.73 20.15 2.76
CA THR A 500 27.27 20.45 1.43
C THR A 500 28.36 19.47 1.03
N LEU A 501 29.32 19.19 1.92
CA LEU A 501 30.40 18.24 1.64
C LEU A 501 29.89 16.84 1.30
N VAL A 502 28.91 16.32 2.07
CA VAL A 502 28.32 15.01 1.83
C VAL A 502 27.61 14.96 0.47
N ARG A 503 26.79 15.98 0.16
CA ARG A 503 26.08 16.07 -1.13
C ARG A 503 27.05 16.10 -2.30
N GLU A 504 28.11 16.91 -2.22
CA GLU A 504 29.07 17.10 -3.32
C GLU A 504 30.07 15.95 -3.48
N ARG A 505 30.52 15.33 -2.39
CA ARG A 505 31.60 14.33 -2.42
C ARG A 505 31.10 12.88 -2.47
N LEU A 506 29.98 12.59 -1.81
CA LEU A 506 29.45 11.23 -1.76
C LEU A 506 28.27 11.02 -2.72
N GLY A 507 27.56 12.08 -3.10
CA GLY A 507 26.40 12.03 -4.00
C GLY A 507 25.15 11.40 -3.36
N VAL A 508 25.14 11.23 -2.04
CA VAL A 508 23.99 10.70 -1.27
C VAL A 508 23.10 11.84 -0.78
N HIS A 509 21.88 11.52 -0.37
CA HIS A 509 20.98 12.51 0.24
C HIS A 509 21.33 12.75 1.72
N THR A 510 20.90 13.88 2.25
CA THR A 510 21.13 14.25 3.65
C THR A 510 19.81 14.44 4.39
N VAL A 511 19.79 14.01 5.65
CA VAL A 511 18.68 14.20 6.59
C VAL A 511 19.18 14.93 7.83
N LEU A 512 18.31 15.63 8.55
CA LEU A 512 18.72 16.33 9.77
C LEU A 512 17.57 16.51 10.75
N GLY A 513 17.81 16.16 12.02
CA GLY A 513 17.02 16.62 13.17
C GLY A 513 17.27 18.10 13.47
N VAL A 514 16.46 18.99 12.93
CA VAL A 514 16.72 20.44 12.99
C VAL A 514 16.48 21.00 14.41
N SER A 515 15.44 20.50 15.09
CA SER A 515 14.96 21.03 16.38
C SER A 515 15.96 20.93 17.54
N ASN A 516 17.03 20.12 17.38
CA ASN A 516 18.06 19.91 18.39
C ASN A 516 18.96 21.15 18.59
N ILE A 517 19.06 22.03 17.58
CA ILE A 517 19.96 23.20 17.57
C ILE A 517 19.71 24.15 18.75
N SER A 518 18.45 24.27 19.18
CA SER A 518 17.98 25.32 20.09
C SER A 518 17.83 24.88 21.55
N PHE A 519 18.20 23.64 21.91
CA PHE A 519 18.05 23.19 23.30
C PHE A 519 18.76 24.14 24.29
N GLY A 520 18.05 24.50 25.35
CA GLY A 520 18.55 25.41 26.40
C GLY A 520 18.50 26.91 26.05
N LEU A 521 17.95 27.32 24.90
CA LEU A 521 17.81 28.73 24.52
C LEU A 521 16.34 29.21 24.58
N PRO A 522 16.07 30.49 24.88
CA PRO A 522 14.75 31.10 24.68
C PRO A 522 14.44 31.27 23.19
N GLN A 523 13.17 31.47 22.85
CA GLN A 523 12.73 31.69 21.45
C GLN A 523 13.25 30.61 20.49
N ARG A 524 13.14 29.34 20.90
CA ARG A 524 13.69 28.18 20.17
C ARG A 524 13.29 28.14 18.70
N GLU A 525 12.03 28.47 18.41
CA GLU A 525 11.50 28.47 17.05
C GLU A 525 12.21 29.46 16.12
N LEU A 526 12.68 30.60 16.63
CA LEU A 526 13.49 31.54 15.85
C LEU A 526 14.87 30.96 15.52
N VAL A 527 15.52 30.33 16.50
CA VAL A 527 16.84 29.69 16.29
C VAL A 527 16.70 28.51 15.31
N ASN A 528 15.67 27.68 15.51
CA ASN A 528 15.36 26.55 14.64
C ASN A 528 15.13 27.02 13.20
N SER A 529 14.29 28.04 12.98
CA SER A 529 13.91 28.51 11.63
C SER A 529 15.10 29.13 10.87
N VAL A 530 15.95 29.92 11.54
CA VAL A 530 17.15 30.48 10.91
C VAL A 530 18.14 29.37 10.53
N PHE A 531 18.41 28.43 11.44
CA PHE A 531 19.28 27.29 11.16
C PHE A 531 18.68 26.36 10.09
N PHE A 532 17.36 26.19 10.07
CA PHE A 532 16.70 25.40 9.06
C PHE A 532 16.89 25.98 7.65
N SER A 533 16.74 27.30 7.52
CA SER A 533 16.97 28.00 6.25
C SER A 533 18.39 27.81 5.73
N THR A 534 19.41 27.87 6.61
CA THR A 534 20.81 27.63 6.21
C THR A 534 21.07 26.17 5.85
N ALA A 535 20.46 25.22 6.55
CA ALA A 535 20.56 23.80 6.22
C ALA A 535 19.91 23.47 4.86
N LEU A 536 18.74 24.03 4.57
CA LEU A 536 18.08 23.92 3.26
C LEU A 536 18.97 24.48 2.14
N ALA A 537 19.53 25.68 2.33
CA ALA A 537 20.46 26.28 1.38
C ALA A 537 21.74 25.46 1.16
N ALA A 538 22.17 24.68 2.16
CA ALA A 538 23.34 23.80 2.07
C ALA A 538 23.08 22.46 1.34
N GLY A 539 21.81 22.14 1.05
CA GLY A 539 21.41 20.95 0.29
C GLY A 539 20.66 19.88 1.09
N LEU A 540 20.06 20.22 2.23
CA LEU A 540 19.26 19.30 3.04
C LEU A 540 18.09 18.70 2.22
N SER A 541 17.99 17.36 2.16
CA SER A 541 16.99 16.64 1.34
C SER A 541 15.79 16.15 2.16
N ALA A 542 15.97 15.85 3.44
CA ALA A 542 14.90 15.44 4.34
C ALA A 542 15.04 16.11 5.72
N CYS A 543 13.93 16.57 6.27
CA CYS A 543 13.92 17.52 7.38
C CYS A 543 13.10 16.95 8.53
N ILE A 544 13.74 16.45 9.60
CA ILE A 544 13.04 16.03 10.81
C ILE A 544 12.75 17.28 11.63
N ILE A 545 11.48 17.71 11.61
CA ILE A 545 11.01 18.97 12.20
C ILE A 545 9.63 18.81 12.84
N ASN A 546 9.23 19.80 13.64
CA ASN A 546 7.86 19.96 14.10
C ASN A 546 7.01 20.69 13.03
N PRO A 547 6.14 19.99 12.26
CA PRO A 547 5.34 20.62 11.20
C PRO A 547 4.27 21.58 11.76
N LEU A 548 3.94 21.51 13.05
CA LEU A 548 3.02 22.46 13.68
C LEU A 548 3.66 23.84 13.95
N SER A 549 4.97 23.99 13.71
CA SER A 549 5.63 25.30 13.82
C SER A 549 5.39 26.13 12.56
N ALA A 550 4.54 27.16 12.69
CA ALA A 550 4.26 28.10 11.61
C ALA A 550 5.54 28.77 11.06
N GLN A 551 6.56 28.96 11.90
CA GLN A 551 7.83 29.59 11.51
C GLN A 551 8.69 28.64 10.67
N MET A 552 8.79 27.36 11.09
CA MET A 552 9.51 26.34 10.33
C MET A 552 8.83 26.05 8.99
N MET A 553 7.49 25.93 8.99
CA MET A 553 6.71 25.76 7.76
C MET A 553 6.79 27.00 6.86
N GLY A 554 6.81 28.19 7.45
CA GLY A 554 7.12 29.45 6.76
C GLY A 554 8.43 29.39 5.98
N VAL A 555 9.51 28.96 6.64
CA VAL A 555 10.82 28.78 6.00
C VAL A 555 10.75 27.73 4.90
N PHE A 556 10.14 26.57 5.15
CA PHE A 556 10.04 25.48 4.17
C PHE A 556 9.32 25.91 2.88
N ASN A 557 8.10 26.44 3.02
CA ASN A 557 7.27 26.87 1.88
C ASN A 557 7.95 28.00 1.10
N THR A 558 8.52 28.98 1.81
CA THR A 558 9.23 30.10 1.18
C THR A 558 10.48 29.61 0.46
N TRP A 559 11.25 28.70 1.05
CA TRP A 559 12.43 28.15 0.42
C TRP A 559 12.07 27.40 -0.86
N ARG A 560 11.02 26.56 -0.86
CA ARG A 560 10.57 25.84 -2.05
C ARG A 560 10.14 26.79 -3.18
N ALA A 561 9.43 27.86 -2.85
CA ALA A 561 9.07 28.90 -3.82
C ALA A 561 10.31 29.59 -4.41
N LEU A 562 11.29 29.93 -3.57
CA LEU A 562 12.52 30.61 -4.00
C LEU A 562 13.49 29.71 -4.78
N SER A 563 13.57 28.42 -4.44
CA SER A 563 14.46 27.44 -5.07
C SER A 563 13.92 26.89 -6.38
N GLY A 564 12.65 27.17 -6.72
CA GLY A 564 11.95 26.60 -7.86
C GLY A 564 11.43 25.18 -7.65
N ALA A 565 11.46 24.67 -6.41
CA ALA A 565 10.91 23.37 -6.05
C ALA A 565 9.37 23.38 -5.94
N ASP A 566 8.76 24.54 -5.71
CA ASP A 566 7.31 24.74 -5.82
C ASP A 566 6.98 25.30 -7.20
N GLU A 567 6.62 24.41 -8.13
CA GLU A 567 6.31 24.78 -9.51
C GLU A 567 5.14 25.77 -9.54
N HIS A 568 5.34 26.90 -10.23
CA HIS A 568 4.40 28.02 -10.28
C HIS A 568 3.98 28.60 -8.92
N CYS A 569 4.72 28.32 -7.84
CA CYS A 569 4.43 28.75 -6.47
C CYS A 569 3.04 28.31 -5.96
N LEU A 570 2.47 27.21 -6.49
CA LEU A 570 1.10 26.80 -6.18
C LEU A 570 0.93 26.46 -4.69
N SER A 571 1.86 25.69 -4.13
CA SER A 571 1.81 25.30 -2.71
C SER A 571 1.93 26.53 -1.80
N TYR A 572 2.79 27.47 -2.17
CA TYR A 572 2.97 28.72 -1.44
C TYR A 572 1.70 29.59 -1.46
N ILE A 573 1.09 29.74 -2.63
CA ILE A 573 -0.15 30.51 -2.78
C ILE A 573 -1.27 29.86 -1.97
N ASP A 574 -1.43 28.54 -2.03
CA ASP A 574 -2.43 27.82 -1.26
C ASP A 574 -2.24 28.04 0.25
N ALA A 575 -0.99 27.95 0.72
CA ALA A 575 -0.66 28.15 2.12
C ALA A 575 -0.90 29.59 2.64
N TYR A 576 -0.74 30.62 1.80
CA TYR A 576 -0.71 32.03 2.26
C TYR A 576 -1.75 32.97 1.65
N SER A 577 -2.54 32.55 0.66
CA SER A 577 -3.53 33.41 -0.03
C SER A 577 -4.56 34.06 0.90
N ASN A 578 -4.89 33.41 2.01
CA ASN A 578 -5.83 33.91 3.03
C ASN A 578 -5.16 34.62 4.22
N SER A 579 -3.85 34.85 4.17
CA SER A 579 -3.13 35.56 5.24
C SER A 579 -3.47 37.04 5.21
N ALA A 580 -3.88 37.60 6.34
CA ALA A 580 -4.19 39.02 6.45
C ALA A 580 -2.97 39.85 6.00
N PRO A 581 -3.15 40.86 5.11
CA PRO A 581 -2.04 41.72 4.71
C PRO A 581 -1.45 42.39 5.94
N VAL A 582 -0.11 42.37 6.05
CA VAL A 582 0.60 43.12 7.08
C VAL A 582 0.17 44.59 6.93
N PRO A 583 -0.37 45.23 7.97
CA PRO A 583 -0.78 46.63 7.88
C PRO A 583 0.43 47.44 7.42
N SER A 584 0.30 48.05 6.24
CA SER A 584 1.33 48.95 5.73
C SER A 584 1.60 49.99 6.80
N PRO A 585 2.87 50.31 7.14
CA PRO A 585 3.15 51.41 8.04
C PRO A 585 2.47 52.63 7.41
N SER A 586 1.48 53.17 8.12
CA SER A 586 0.82 54.40 7.70
C SER A 586 1.93 55.40 7.42
N ALA A 587 1.89 56.01 6.23
CA ALA A 587 2.76 57.11 5.89
C ALA A 587 2.48 58.24 6.90
N GLY A 588 3.21 58.20 8.01
CA GLY A 588 3.20 59.26 9.01
C GLY A 588 3.78 60.48 8.35
N ASN A 589 2.90 61.45 8.08
CA ASN A 589 3.27 62.81 7.72
C ASN A 589 4.39 63.29 8.66
N THR A 590 5.60 63.39 8.11
CA THR A 590 6.70 64.13 8.73
C THR A 590 6.44 65.61 8.49
N ALA A 591 5.64 66.21 9.37
CA ALA A 591 5.59 67.66 9.52
C ALA A 591 6.61 68.09 10.58
N ALA A 592 7.49 68.99 10.13
CA ALA A 592 8.57 69.68 10.82
C ALA A 592 8.36 69.98 12.31
N GLY A 593 9.45 69.83 13.07
CA GLY A 593 9.46 69.95 14.51
C GLY A 593 9.26 71.36 15.07
N SER A 594 9.03 71.37 16.38
CA SER A 594 9.45 72.44 17.26
C SER A 594 9.87 71.84 18.59
N VAL A 595 11.07 72.21 19.02
CA VAL A 595 11.61 71.90 20.34
C VAL A 595 11.04 72.94 21.31
N ALA A 596 10.42 72.51 22.40
CA ALA A 596 10.22 73.35 23.58
C ALA A 596 10.18 72.51 24.87
N THR A 597 11.13 72.87 25.73
CA THR A 597 11.41 72.55 27.13
C THR A 597 10.22 72.53 28.10
N GLY A 598 10.32 71.73 29.18
CA GLY A 598 9.86 72.17 30.51
C GLY A 598 9.22 71.14 31.46
N ASN A 599 9.95 70.82 32.54
CA ASN A 599 9.52 70.53 33.92
C ASN A 599 8.59 69.35 34.32
N ALA A 600 9.23 68.39 35.00
CA ALA A 600 9.05 68.01 36.41
C ALA A 600 7.65 67.89 37.07
N ALA A 601 7.45 66.68 37.62
CA ALA A 601 6.99 66.33 38.98
C ALA A 601 5.56 65.81 39.22
N ASN A 602 5.58 64.67 39.94
CA ASN A 602 4.60 64.09 40.87
C ASN A 602 3.32 63.38 40.35
N GLY A 603 3.17 62.12 40.79
CA GLY A 603 1.94 61.74 41.47
C GLY A 603 1.38 60.33 41.22
N SER A 604 1.69 59.42 42.14
CA SER A 604 0.80 58.38 42.68
C SER A 604 0.71 57.00 42.01
N ALA A 605 0.66 56.03 42.92
CA ALA A 605 0.73 54.60 42.73
C ALA A 605 -0.58 53.99 42.22
N GLY A 606 -0.44 52.93 41.41
CA GLY A 606 -1.49 51.97 41.12
C GLY A 606 -0.90 50.70 40.51
N LYS A 607 -0.77 49.63 41.32
CA LYS A 607 -0.73 48.25 40.80
C LYS A 607 -2.09 47.97 40.14
N PRO A 608 -2.16 47.19 39.04
CA PRO A 608 -2.37 45.76 39.25
C PRO A 608 -1.71 44.82 38.22
N ALA A 609 -1.48 43.59 38.71
CA ALA A 609 -1.65 42.28 38.08
C ALA A 609 -1.24 42.08 36.61
N GLY A 610 -0.30 41.14 36.44
CA GLY A 610 0.08 40.61 35.14
C GLY A 610 -1.03 39.80 34.47
N LYS A 611 -1.03 39.84 33.14
CA LYS A 611 -1.51 38.78 32.25
C LYS A 611 -0.59 38.77 31.03
N SER A 612 -0.08 37.58 30.76
CA SER A 612 0.75 37.20 29.62
C SER A 612 0.03 37.48 28.30
N ALA A 613 0.80 37.99 27.35
CA ALA A 613 0.43 38.10 25.96
C ALA A 613 0.51 36.72 25.31
N ASP A 614 -0.65 36.11 25.07
CA ASP A 614 -0.87 35.03 24.11
C ASP A 614 -2.26 35.29 23.50
N ALA A 615 -2.30 36.14 22.49
CA ALA A 615 -3.49 36.38 21.67
C ALA A 615 -3.03 36.99 20.35
N ASN A 616 -2.72 36.13 19.37
CA ASN A 616 -2.97 36.31 17.93
C ASN A 616 -2.27 35.21 17.11
N ALA A 617 -2.60 33.96 17.42
CA ALA A 617 -2.29 32.79 16.60
C ALA A 617 -3.52 31.87 16.53
N SER A 618 -4.69 32.44 16.20
CA SER A 618 -5.93 31.64 16.03
C SER A 618 -6.90 32.28 15.02
N ALA A 619 -6.45 32.44 13.79
CA ALA A 619 -7.36 32.72 12.69
C ALA A 619 -6.87 31.96 11.46
N LEU A 620 -7.24 30.68 11.40
CA LEU A 620 -7.41 29.82 10.20
C LEU A 620 -7.46 28.31 10.54
N VAL A 621 -7.31 27.93 11.81
CA VAL A 621 -7.81 26.64 12.27
C VAL A 621 -9.33 26.76 12.36
N ARG A 622 -10.07 26.09 11.48
CA ARG A 622 -11.45 25.71 11.85
C ARG A 622 -11.29 24.91 13.14
N ASP A 623 -11.74 25.46 14.26
CA ASP A 623 -11.92 24.70 15.50
C ASP A 623 -12.78 23.47 15.15
N MET A 624 -12.13 22.33 14.96
CA MET A 624 -12.84 21.05 14.87
C MET A 624 -13.36 20.78 16.27
N ASN A 625 -14.68 20.88 16.42
CA ASN A 625 -15.36 20.44 17.63
C ASN A 625 -15.02 18.94 17.83
N PRO A 626 -14.49 18.53 19.00
CA PRO A 626 -14.24 17.11 19.32
C PRO A 626 -15.47 16.19 19.20
N ALA A 627 -16.66 16.74 18.95
CA ALA A 627 -17.93 16.06 18.74
C ALA A 627 -18.35 15.90 17.26
N ASP A 628 -17.51 16.25 16.28
CA ASP A 628 -17.86 16.10 14.85
C ASP A 628 -17.80 14.63 14.39
N LEU A 629 -18.92 13.91 14.55
CA LEU A 629 -19.06 12.52 14.15
C LEU A 629 -18.79 12.30 12.65
N PHE A 630 -19.11 13.27 11.79
CA PHE A 630 -18.82 13.18 10.36
C PHE A 630 -17.31 13.12 10.11
N ALA A 631 -16.56 14.04 10.73
CA ALA A 631 -15.10 14.07 10.61
C ALA A 631 -14.41 12.84 11.24
N ILE A 632 -14.99 12.30 12.31
CA ILE A 632 -14.52 11.08 12.98
C ILE A 632 -14.70 9.85 12.08
N ILE A 633 -15.89 9.69 11.47
CA ILE A 633 -16.18 8.58 10.56
C ILE A 633 -15.32 8.66 9.30
N THR A 634 -15.24 9.86 8.69
CA THR A 634 -14.43 10.06 7.49
C THR A 634 -12.93 9.85 7.76
N ALA A 635 -12.44 10.06 8.98
CA ALA A 635 -11.06 9.80 9.38
C ALA A 635 -10.82 8.37 9.92
N GLY A 636 -11.86 7.56 10.14
CA GLY A 636 -11.72 6.19 10.64
C GLY A 636 -11.31 6.10 12.12
N LEU A 637 -11.70 7.07 12.95
CA LEU A 637 -11.31 7.15 14.37
C LEU A 637 -12.31 6.40 15.27
N ARG A 638 -12.20 5.08 15.30
CA ARG A 638 -13.15 4.16 15.96
C ARG A 638 -13.49 4.52 17.42
N ASP A 639 -12.49 4.76 18.26
CA ASP A 639 -12.75 4.92 19.70
C ASP A 639 -13.37 6.29 20.03
N GLN A 640 -13.13 7.29 19.17
CA GLN A 640 -13.76 8.62 19.26
C GLN A 640 -15.24 8.58 18.84
N SER A 641 -15.64 7.66 17.96
CA SER A 641 -17.01 7.63 17.44
C SER A 641 -18.04 7.33 18.52
N ARG A 642 -17.71 6.48 19.49
CA ARG A 642 -18.58 6.14 20.63
C ARG A 642 -18.89 7.38 21.48
N ALA A 643 -17.87 8.16 21.79
CA ALA A 643 -18.01 9.38 22.61
C ALA A 643 -18.81 10.46 21.87
N ALA A 644 -18.47 10.73 20.60
CA ALA A 644 -19.19 11.72 19.79
C ALA A 644 -20.66 11.32 19.56
N THR A 645 -20.94 10.04 19.34
CA THR A 645 -22.31 9.52 19.18
C THR A 645 -23.11 9.68 20.46
N SER A 646 -22.51 9.39 21.62
CA SER A 646 -23.15 9.57 22.93
C SER A 646 -23.50 11.03 23.20
N GLU A 647 -22.68 11.97 22.74
CA GLU A 647 -22.95 13.40 22.86
C GLU A 647 -24.10 13.85 21.94
N LEU A 648 -24.11 13.40 20.68
CA LEU A 648 -25.16 13.74 19.71
C LEU A 648 -26.54 13.21 20.16
N LEU A 649 -26.60 12.01 20.73
CA LEU A 649 -27.84 11.41 21.24
C LEU A 649 -28.47 12.17 22.41
N LYS A 650 -27.77 13.13 23.04
CA LYS A 650 -28.39 14.04 24.03
C LYS A 650 -29.36 15.03 23.40
N THR A 651 -29.19 15.32 22.10
CA THR A 651 -29.92 16.38 21.39
C THR A 651 -30.62 15.91 20.12
N HIS A 652 -30.27 14.73 19.60
CA HIS A 652 -30.80 14.14 18.37
C HIS A 652 -31.39 12.75 18.65
N THR A 653 -32.39 12.34 17.87
CA THR A 653 -32.89 10.96 17.91
C THR A 653 -31.89 9.99 17.24
N PRO A 654 -31.92 8.69 17.59
CA PRO A 654 -31.17 7.64 16.89
C PRO A 654 -31.20 7.73 15.36
N LEU A 655 -32.39 7.95 14.78
CA LEU A 655 -32.56 8.07 13.33
C LEU A 655 -31.91 9.32 12.76
N GLN A 656 -32.03 10.47 13.43
CA GLN A 656 -31.35 11.71 13.01
C GLN A 656 -29.84 11.58 13.03
N VAL A 657 -29.26 10.90 14.03
CA VAL A 657 -27.81 10.65 14.06
C VAL A 657 -27.38 9.79 12.87
N ILE A 658 -28.20 8.80 12.50
CA ILE A 658 -27.93 7.95 11.32
C ILE A 658 -28.02 8.78 10.03
N ASP A 659 -29.14 9.46 9.81
CA ASP A 659 -29.46 10.09 8.52
C ASP A 659 -28.70 11.41 8.29
N ASP A 660 -28.43 12.19 9.34
CA ASP A 660 -27.79 13.51 9.21
C ASP A 660 -26.26 13.47 9.36
N TYR A 661 -25.70 12.42 9.98
CA TYR A 661 -24.25 12.33 10.25
C TYR A 661 -23.60 11.08 9.67
N ILE A 662 -24.13 9.88 9.97
CA ILE A 662 -23.50 8.62 9.54
C ILE A 662 -23.63 8.40 8.03
N VAL A 663 -24.84 8.50 7.49
CA VAL A 663 -25.10 8.29 6.05
C VAL A 663 -24.31 9.28 5.18
N PRO A 664 -24.32 10.61 5.46
CA PRO A 664 -23.53 11.56 4.68
C PRO A 664 -22.02 11.31 4.77
N ALA A 665 -21.52 10.88 5.93
CA ALA A 665 -20.11 10.55 6.10
C ALA A 665 -19.72 9.32 5.26
N LEU A 666 -20.53 8.27 5.27
CA LEU A 666 -20.31 7.08 4.44
C LEU A 666 -20.44 7.38 2.94
N ASP A 667 -21.39 8.24 2.54
CA ASP A 667 -21.53 8.68 1.15
C ASP A 667 -20.29 9.48 0.69
N ALA A 668 -19.71 10.32 1.56
CA ALA A 668 -18.46 11.04 1.28
C ALA A 668 -17.27 10.08 1.14
N VAL A 669 -17.12 9.11 2.05
CA VAL A 669 -16.09 8.08 1.97
C VAL A 669 -16.25 7.24 0.68
N GLY A 670 -17.48 6.90 0.32
CA GLY A 670 -17.79 6.18 -0.91
C GLY A 670 -17.40 6.94 -2.17
N LYS A 671 -17.72 8.24 -2.25
CA LYS A 671 -17.29 9.11 -3.36
C LYS A 671 -15.77 9.25 -3.44
N ASP A 672 -15.09 9.31 -2.30
CA ASP A 672 -13.63 9.34 -2.25
C ASP A 672 -13.03 8.00 -2.71
N PHE A 673 -13.68 6.87 -2.43
CA PHE A 673 -13.28 5.56 -2.93
C PHE A 673 -13.45 5.46 -4.46
N GLU A 674 -14.61 5.85 -5.00
CA GLU A 674 -14.87 5.87 -6.45
C GLU A 674 -13.92 6.79 -7.22
N SER A 675 -13.50 7.90 -6.61
CA SER A 675 -12.54 8.83 -7.21
C SER A 675 -11.06 8.47 -6.97
N GLY A 676 -10.79 7.36 -6.27
CA GLY A 676 -9.43 6.92 -5.94
C GLY A 676 -8.70 7.79 -4.92
N ARG A 677 -9.40 8.71 -4.22
CA ARG A 677 -8.86 9.50 -3.11
C ARG A 677 -8.77 8.71 -1.81
N LYS A 678 -9.63 7.72 -1.63
CA LYS A 678 -9.58 6.72 -0.55
C LYS A 678 -9.50 5.32 -1.15
N PHE A 679 -8.96 4.39 -0.38
CA PHE A 679 -8.80 3.01 -0.79
C PHE A 679 -9.53 2.08 0.19
N LEU A 680 -9.51 0.79 -0.12
CA LEU A 680 -10.23 -0.22 0.65
C LEU A 680 -9.94 -0.18 2.17
N PRO A 681 -8.69 0.00 2.63
CA PRO A 681 -8.42 0.12 4.07
C PRO A 681 -9.18 1.26 4.75
N GLN A 682 -9.23 2.46 4.14
CA GLN A 682 -9.97 3.58 4.74
C GLN A 682 -11.48 3.35 4.70
N LEU A 683 -11.98 2.73 3.62
CA LEU A 683 -13.40 2.39 3.50
C LEU A 683 -13.83 1.47 4.64
N LEU A 684 -13.07 0.39 4.87
CA LEU A 684 -13.33 -0.57 5.96
C LEU A 684 -13.16 0.08 7.34
N LEU A 685 -12.15 0.93 7.53
CA LEU A 685 -11.93 1.64 8.79
C LEU A 685 -13.08 2.60 9.12
N SER A 686 -13.60 3.32 8.13
CA SER A 686 -14.80 4.15 8.29
C SER A 686 -16.02 3.29 8.65
N ALA A 687 -16.16 2.12 8.02
CA ALA A 687 -17.20 1.14 8.34
C ALA A 687 -17.11 0.62 9.80
N GLU A 688 -15.93 0.23 10.27
CA GLU A 688 -15.70 -0.15 11.68
C GLU A 688 -16.01 1.00 12.65
N THR A 689 -15.63 2.23 12.27
CA THR A 689 -15.89 3.43 13.07
C THR A 689 -17.40 3.66 13.23
N VAL A 690 -18.16 3.42 12.16
CA VAL A 690 -19.62 3.46 12.15
C VAL A 690 -20.23 2.33 12.98
N SER A 691 -19.68 1.12 12.93
CA SER A 691 -20.11 0.02 13.81
C SER A 691 -20.03 0.40 15.30
N GLY A 692 -18.95 1.08 15.71
CA GLY A 692 -18.82 1.63 17.07
C GLY A 692 -19.90 2.65 17.44
N ALA A 693 -20.30 3.51 16.49
CA ALA A 693 -21.42 4.44 16.67
C ALA A 693 -22.76 3.70 16.77
N PHE A 694 -23.01 2.72 15.90
CA PHE A 694 -24.23 1.91 15.93
C PHE A 694 -24.41 1.11 17.21
N GLU A 695 -23.34 0.63 17.85
CA GLU A 695 -23.44 -0.01 19.17
C GLU A 695 -24.07 0.92 20.21
N ILE A 696 -23.67 2.20 20.24
CA ILE A 696 -24.23 3.21 21.14
C ILE A 696 -25.69 3.51 20.77
N ILE A 697 -25.97 3.67 19.47
CA ILE A 697 -27.32 3.94 18.98
C ILE A 697 -28.28 2.79 19.31
N LYS A 698 -27.86 1.54 19.13
CA LYS A 698 -28.63 0.34 19.50
C LYS A 698 -28.90 0.29 21.00
N ALA A 699 -27.88 0.58 21.82
CA ALA A 699 -28.05 0.62 23.27
C ALA A 699 -29.08 1.68 23.69
N GLU A 700 -29.15 2.83 23.00
CA GLU A 700 -30.13 3.87 23.27
C GLU A 700 -31.54 3.50 22.78
N LEU A 701 -31.67 2.91 21.59
CA LEU A 701 -32.94 2.40 21.05
C LEU A 701 -33.60 1.37 21.97
N VAL A 702 -32.80 0.46 22.54
CA VAL A 702 -33.27 -0.53 23.52
C VAL A 702 -33.80 0.14 24.79
N LYS A 703 -33.17 1.23 25.27
CA LYS A 703 -33.65 1.99 26.42
C LYS A 703 -34.95 2.74 26.13
N THR A 704 -35.11 3.25 24.92
CA THR A 704 -36.30 4.02 24.52
C THR A 704 -37.44 3.14 23.98
N GLY A 705 -37.29 1.81 23.97
CA GLY A 705 -38.31 0.87 23.49
C GLY A 705 -38.51 0.88 21.97
N GLY A 706 -37.54 1.42 21.21
CA GLY A 706 -37.56 1.41 19.75
C GLY A 706 -36.98 0.11 19.19
N ALA A 707 -37.72 -0.57 18.33
CA ALA A 707 -37.15 -1.65 17.53
C ALA A 707 -36.15 -1.07 16.52
N SER A 708 -34.97 -1.67 16.40
CA SER A 708 -34.07 -1.39 15.28
C SER A 708 -34.68 -1.99 14.02
N GLU A 709 -35.47 -1.22 13.27
CA GLU A 709 -35.96 -1.66 11.96
C GLU A 709 -34.81 -1.66 10.95
N SER A 710 -34.51 -2.83 10.39
CA SER A 710 -33.56 -2.98 9.28
C SER A 710 -34.12 -2.32 8.02
N LYS A 711 -33.28 -1.67 7.22
CA LYS A 711 -33.69 -1.07 5.93
C LYS A 711 -34.11 -2.11 4.88
N GLY A 712 -33.85 -3.40 5.14
CA GLY A 712 -34.20 -4.51 4.28
C GLY A 712 -33.24 -5.69 4.45
N THR A 713 -33.70 -6.89 4.09
CA THR A 713 -32.88 -8.11 4.11
C THR A 713 -32.30 -8.38 2.72
N ILE A 714 -31.00 -8.61 2.64
CA ILE A 714 -30.25 -8.90 1.42
C ILE A 714 -29.54 -10.25 1.60
N LEU A 715 -29.68 -11.14 0.63
CA LEU A 715 -28.96 -12.42 0.61
C LEU A 715 -27.75 -12.31 -0.33
N LEU A 716 -26.57 -12.75 0.11
CA LEU A 716 -25.35 -12.75 -0.69
C LEU A 716 -24.77 -14.16 -0.84
N ALA A 717 -24.26 -14.49 -2.03
CA ALA A 717 -23.56 -15.75 -2.30
C ALA A 717 -22.45 -15.58 -3.34
N THR A 718 -21.32 -16.24 -3.12
CA THR A 718 -20.34 -16.47 -4.20
C THR A 718 -20.77 -17.75 -4.92
N VAL A 719 -20.92 -17.68 -6.24
CA VAL A 719 -21.53 -18.77 -7.00
C VAL A 719 -20.70 -20.05 -6.97
N HIS A 720 -21.36 -21.17 -7.21
CA HIS A 720 -20.74 -22.49 -7.28
C HIS A 720 -19.46 -22.49 -8.15
N GLY A 721 -18.44 -23.21 -7.69
CA GLY A 721 -17.11 -23.29 -8.28
C GLY A 721 -16.21 -22.09 -7.99
N ASP A 722 -16.74 -21.01 -7.40
CA ASP A 722 -15.95 -19.82 -7.05
C ASP A 722 -15.75 -19.70 -5.55
N ILE A 723 -14.48 -19.68 -5.17
CA ILE A 723 -14.03 -19.56 -3.77
C ILE A 723 -13.60 -18.14 -3.41
N HIS A 724 -13.59 -17.22 -4.37
CA HIS A 724 -13.14 -15.85 -4.13
C HIS A 724 -14.31 -15.00 -3.62
N ASP A 725 -14.38 -14.86 -2.29
CA ASP A 725 -15.46 -14.17 -1.61
C ASP A 725 -15.06 -12.82 -1.03
N ILE A 726 -13.82 -12.39 -1.26
CA ILE A 726 -13.29 -11.07 -0.90
C ILE A 726 -14.26 -9.95 -1.29
N GLY A 727 -14.66 -9.89 -2.57
CA GLY A 727 -15.60 -8.88 -3.07
C GLY A 727 -16.96 -8.94 -2.38
N LYS A 728 -17.51 -10.14 -2.19
CA LYS A 728 -18.77 -10.36 -1.47
C LYS A 728 -18.67 -9.89 -0.02
N ASN A 729 -17.57 -10.19 0.67
CA ASN A 729 -17.37 -9.82 2.07
C ASN A 729 -17.24 -8.31 2.24
N ILE A 730 -16.63 -7.61 1.28
CA ILE A 730 -16.66 -6.13 1.24
C ILE A 730 -18.10 -5.64 1.10
N VAL A 731 -18.85 -6.18 0.13
CA VAL A 731 -20.26 -5.78 -0.10
C VAL A 731 -21.11 -6.04 1.15
N LYS A 732 -20.94 -7.19 1.81
CA LYS A 732 -21.59 -7.53 3.08
C LYS A 732 -21.29 -6.49 4.16
N ALA A 733 -20.01 -6.26 4.44
CA ALA A 733 -19.58 -5.32 5.47
C ALA A 733 -20.12 -3.91 5.19
N MET A 734 -20.13 -3.49 3.93
CA MET A 734 -20.69 -2.21 3.52
C MET A 734 -22.22 -2.17 3.73
N LEU A 735 -22.97 -3.15 3.24
CA LEU A 735 -24.44 -3.19 3.39
C LEU A 735 -24.87 -3.20 4.87
N GLU A 736 -24.21 -3.99 5.71
CA GLU A 736 -24.48 -4.02 7.16
C GLU A 736 -24.25 -2.64 7.79
N ASN A 737 -23.20 -1.92 7.39
CA ASN A 737 -22.91 -0.57 7.88
C ASN A 737 -23.87 0.51 7.38
N TYR A 738 -24.56 0.29 6.26
CA TYR A 738 -25.63 1.17 5.78
C TYR A 738 -27.00 0.85 6.40
N GLY A 739 -27.08 -0.13 7.30
CA GLY A 739 -28.28 -0.49 8.06
C GLY A 739 -29.14 -1.58 7.42
N TYR A 740 -28.59 -2.37 6.49
CA TYR A 740 -29.25 -3.54 5.91
C TYR A 740 -28.93 -4.81 6.70
N SER A 741 -29.86 -5.78 6.71
CA SER A 741 -29.60 -7.12 7.25
C SER A 741 -29.05 -8.00 6.13
N VAL A 742 -27.88 -8.62 6.34
CA VAL A 742 -27.26 -9.47 5.32
C VAL A 742 -27.29 -10.95 5.73
N VAL A 743 -27.87 -11.80 4.89
CA VAL A 743 -27.75 -13.25 4.96
C VAL A 743 -26.66 -13.70 4.00
N ASP A 744 -25.53 -14.11 4.55
CA ASP A 744 -24.36 -14.52 3.77
C ASP A 744 -24.29 -16.04 3.67
N LEU A 745 -24.47 -16.59 2.46
CA LEU A 745 -24.37 -18.03 2.20
C LEU A 745 -22.92 -18.50 2.02
N GLY A 746 -21.96 -17.57 1.99
CA GLY A 746 -20.54 -17.89 1.83
C GLY A 746 -20.13 -18.08 0.38
N LYS A 747 -19.17 -18.98 0.17
CA LYS A 747 -18.50 -19.24 -1.11
C LYS A 747 -18.80 -20.64 -1.64
N ASP A 748 -18.56 -20.85 -2.93
CA ASP A 748 -18.87 -22.11 -3.63
C ASP A 748 -20.33 -22.58 -3.41
N VAL A 749 -21.29 -21.66 -3.52
CA VAL A 749 -22.69 -21.94 -3.16
C VAL A 749 -23.46 -22.52 -4.35
N PRO A 750 -24.02 -23.75 -4.25
CA PRO A 750 -24.86 -24.34 -5.29
C PRO A 750 -26.16 -23.56 -5.52
N PRO A 751 -26.70 -23.53 -6.76
CA PRO A 751 -27.98 -22.89 -7.08
C PRO A 751 -29.13 -23.31 -6.15
N GLU A 752 -29.19 -24.59 -5.79
CA GLU A 752 -30.25 -25.16 -4.97
C GLU A 752 -30.25 -24.57 -3.56
N THR A 753 -29.07 -24.38 -2.97
CA THR A 753 -28.89 -23.76 -1.66
C THR A 753 -29.35 -22.30 -1.67
N VAL A 754 -29.09 -21.56 -2.76
CA VAL A 754 -29.58 -20.18 -2.92
C VAL A 754 -31.12 -20.16 -2.96
N VAL A 755 -31.75 -21.06 -3.73
CA VAL A 755 -33.21 -21.16 -3.82
C VAL A 755 -33.84 -21.49 -2.46
N GLU A 756 -33.28 -22.45 -1.73
CA GLU A 756 -33.76 -22.82 -0.39
C GLU A 756 -33.67 -21.65 0.60
N ALA A 757 -32.55 -20.94 0.58
CA ALA A 757 -32.34 -19.78 1.45
C ALA A 757 -33.27 -18.62 1.10
N VAL A 758 -33.53 -18.34 -0.19
CA VAL A 758 -34.49 -17.32 -0.63
C VAL A 758 -35.90 -17.64 -0.13
N LYS A 759 -36.33 -18.90 -0.23
CA LYS A 759 -37.64 -19.36 0.27
C LYS A 759 -37.78 -19.20 1.78
N LYS A 760 -36.69 -19.47 2.52
CA LYS A 760 -36.65 -19.40 3.97
C LYS A 760 -36.61 -17.96 4.49
N GLU A 761 -35.68 -17.16 3.99
CA GLU A 761 -35.36 -15.84 4.53
C GLU A 761 -36.15 -14.71 3.86
N LYS A 762 -36.74 -14.96 2.69
CA LYS A 762 -37.52 -14.00 1.88
C LYS A 762 -36.82 -12.64 1.74
N PRO A 763 -35.56 -12.61 1.23
CA PRO A 763 -34.81 -11.37 1.09
C PRO A 763 -35.45 -10.46 0.04
N GLY A 764 -35.27 -9.15 0.17
CA GLY A 764 -35.68 -8.18 -0.84
C GLY A 764 -34.71 -8.07 -2.02
N ILE A 765 -33.48 -8.55 -1.85
CA ILE A 765 -32.45 -8.61 -2.91
C ILE A 765 -31.63 -9.90 -2.76
N VAL A 766 -31.26 -10.52 -3.87
CA VAL A 766 -30.21 -11.55 -3.95
C VAL A 766 -29.00 -10.99 -4.69
N GLY A 767 -27.84 -10.97 -4.05
CA GLY A 767 -26.56 -10.61 -4.65
C GLY A 767 -25.72 -11.85 -4.97
N LEU A 768 -25.26 -11.98 -6.21
CA LEU A 768 -24.36 -13.04 -6.65
C LEU A 768 -22.99 -12.48 -7.04
N SER A 769 -21.92 -13.13 -6.58
CA SER A 769 -20.52 -12.73 -6.83
C SER A 769 -19.75 -13.84 -7.54
N ALA A 770 -18.84 -13.45 -8.46
CA ALA A 770 -17.84 -14.32 -9.09
C ALA A 770 -16.58 -13.53 -9.44
N LEU A 771 -15.40 -14.08 -9.18
CA LEU A 771 -14.11 -13.49 -9.56
C LEU A 771 -13.43 -14.26 -10.67
N MET A 772 -13.65 -15.57 -10.79
CA MET A 772 -13.03 -16.36 -11.85
C MET A 772 -13.87 -16.29 -13.12
N THR A 773 -13.25 -16.05 -14.26
CA THR A 773 -13.94 -16.12 -15.56
C THR A 773 -14.58 -17.48 -15.80
N THR A 774 -14.10 -18.52 -15.11
CA THR A 774 -14.58 -19.89 -15.25
C THR A 774 -15.90 -20.17 -14.55
N THR A 775 -16.27 -19.36 -13.56
CA THR A 775 -17.43 -19.57 -12.66
C THR A 775 -18.61 -18.66 -13.00
N VAL A 776 -18.40 -17.64 -13.83
CA VAL A 776 -19.40 -16.66 -14.26
C VAL A 776 -20.65 -17.31 -14.89
N ALA A 777 -20.51 -18.47 -15.56
CA ALA A 777 -21.65 -19.23 -16.10
C ALA A 777 -22.56 -19.82 -15.00
N ASN A 778 -22.06 -20.02 -13.78
CA ASN A 778 -22.87 -20.53 -12.67
C ASN A 778 -23.82 -19.46 -12.11
N MET A 779 -23.55 -18.16 -12.34
CA MET A 779 -24.54 -17.11 -12.04
C MET A 779 -25.82 -17.29 -12.85
N GLU A 780 -25.71 -17.55 -14.15
CA GLU A 780 -26.86 -17.80 -15.03
C GLU A 780 -27.67 -19.01 -14.55
N LYS A 781 -26.98 -20.09 -14.13
CA LYS A 781 -27.64 -21.27 -13.55
C LYS A 781 -28.42 -20.94 -12.28
N THR A 782 -27.83 -20.15 -11.38
CA THR A 782 -28.50 -19.73 -10.14
C THR A 782 -29.70 -18.82 -10.40
N ILE A 783 -29.57 -17.84 -11.31
CA ILE A 783 -30.68 -16.98 -11.71
C ILE A 783 -31.82 -17.82 -12.28
N LYS A 784 -31.50 -18.73 -13.21
CA LYS A 784 -32.49 -19.63 -13.79
C LYS A 784 -33.17 -20.49 -12.74
N ALA A 785 -32.42 -21.08 -11.81
CA ALA A 785 -32.98 -21.89 -10.73
C ALA A 785 -33.96 -21.10 -9.84
N LEU A 786 -33.66 -19.84 -9.53
CA LEU A 786 -34.56 -18.95 -8.79
C LEU A 786 -35.85 -18.66 -9.57
N ARG A 787 -35.75 -18.36 -10.87
CA ARG A 787 -36.92 -18.10 -11.72
C ARG A 787 -37.77 -19.35 -11.94
N ASP A 788 -37.15 -20.51 -12.18
CA ASP A 788 -37.82 -21.80 -12.34
C ASP A 788 -38.54 -22.23 -11.04
N ALA A 789 -38.01 -21.82 -9.88
CA ALA A 789 -38.64 -22.01 -8.58
C ALA A 789 -39.79 -21.03 -8.27
N GLY A 790 -40.07 -20.07 -9.16
CA GLY A 790 -41.14 -19.07 -9.04
C GLY A 790 -40.78 -17.83 -8.22
N GLU A 791 -39.50 -17.61 -7.90
CA GLU A 791 -39.06 -16.47 -7.09
C GLU A 791 -38.83 -15.21 -7.95
N SER A 792 -39.55 -14.13 -7.63
CA SER A 792 -39.46 -12.83 -8.33
C SER A 792 -38.56 -11.81 -7.62
N VAL A 793 -37.68 -12.26 -6.72
CA VAL A 793 -36.76 -11.39 -5.99
C VAL A 793 -35.80 -10.68 -6.98
N PRO A 794 -35.54 -9.37 -6.81
CA PRO A 794 -34.51 -8.66 -7.55
C PRO A 794 -33.12 -9.29 -7.37
N ILE A 795 -32.42 -9.52 -8.47
CA ILE A 795 -31.09 -10.12 -8.49
C ILE A 795 -30.04 -9.09 -8.93
N VAL A 796 -29.03 -8.90 -8.10
CA VAL A 796 -27.85 -8.08 -8.37
C VAL A 796 -26.68 -9.02 -8.63
N VAL A 797 -25.93 -8.79 -9.71
CA VAL A 797 -24.69 -9.54 -10.00
C VAL A 797 -23.50 -8.61 -10.03
N GLY A 798 -22.34 -9.09 -9.59
CA GLY A 798 -21.08 -8.35 -9.60
C GLY A 798 -19.86 -9.26 -9.54
N GLY A 799 -18.69 -8.63 -9.61
CA GLY A 799 -17.39 -9.31 -9.56
C GLY A 799 -16.45 -8.92 -10.69
N ALA A 800 -15.15 -9.12 -10.49
CA ALA A 800 -14.08 -8.51 -11.31
C ALA A 800 -14.11 -8.89 -12.79
N VAL A 801 -14.78 -10.00 -13.12
CA VAL A 801 -14.85 -10.56 -14.48
C VAL A 801 -16.22 -10.34 -15.14
N LEU A 802 -17.13 -9.59 -14.51
CA LEU A 802 -18.45 -9.29 -15.05
C LEU A 802 -18.49 -7.92 -15.75
N SER A 803 -19.21 -7.88 -16.87
CA SER A 803 -19.59 -6.64 -17.56
C SER A 803 -21.10 -6.37 -17.45
N PRO A 804 -21.54 -5.10 -17.63
CA PRO A 804 -22.96 -4.76 -17.68
C PRO A 804 -23.76 -5.57 -18.71
N GLU A 805 -23.20 -5.77 -19.91
CA GLU A 805 -23.86 -6.48 -21.00
C GLU A 805 -24.05 -7.96 -20.65
N TYR A 806 -23.08 -8.55 -19.95
CA TYR A 806 -23.19 -9.92 -19.50
C TYR A 806 -24.28 -10.11 -18.43
N ALA A 807 -24.35 -9.18 -17.46
CA ALA A 807 -25.37 -9.20 -16.41
C ALA A 807 -26.80 -9.19 -16.99
N GLU A 808 -27.06 -8.33 -17.98
CA GLU A 808 -28.33 -8.28 -18.68
C GLU A 808 -28.63 -9.61 -19.41
N ARG A 809 -27.63 -10.15 -20.11
CA ARG A 809 -27.76 -11.39 -20.89
C ARG A 809 -28.13 -12.60 -20.03
N ILE A 810 -27.63 -12.69 -18.80
CA ILE A 810 -27.95 -13.80 -17.87
C ILE A 810 -29.25 -13.59 -17.09
N GLY A 811 -29.97 -12.50 -17.35
CA GLY A 811 -31.26 -12.20 -16.72
C GLY A 811 -31.15 -11.63 -15.31
N ALA A 812 -30.04 -10.99 -14.96
CA ALA A 812 -29.93 -10.21 -13.72
C ALA A 812 -30.72 -8.90 -13.84
N ASP A 813 -31.31 -8.44 -12.73
CA ASP A 813 -32.07 -7.19 -12.70
C ASP A 813 -31.13 -5.97 -12.59
N TYR A 814 -29.96 -6.16 -11.96
CA TYR A 814 -28.96 -5.11 -11.78
C TYR A 814 -27.53 -5.64 -11.89
N TYR A 815 -26.63 -4.79 -12.36
CA TYR A 815 -25.19 -4.99 -12.33
C TYR A 815 -24.54 -4.03 -11.34
N ALA A 816 -23.71 -4.57 -10.44
CA ALA A 816 -22.88 -3.79 -9.53
C ALA A 816 -21.41 -3.96 -9.91
N LYS A 817 -20.79 -2.89 -10.44
CA LYS A 817 -19.36 -2.86 -10.76
C LYS A 817 -18.45 -2.94 -9.53
N ASP A 818 -18.93 -2.43 -8.39
CA ASP A 818 -18.19 -2.36 -7.13
C ASP A 818 -19.13 -2.37 -5.91
N ALA A 819 -18.55 -2.28 -4.71
CA ALA A 819 -19.30 -2.29 -3.46
C ALA A 819 -20.23 -1.08 -3.30
N MET A 820 -19.83 0.10 -3.79
CA MET A 820 -20.63 1.33 -3.70
C MET A 820 -21.83 1.31 -4.65
N ALA A 821 -21.66 0.74 -5.85
CA ALA A 821 -22.76 0.45 -6.77
C ALA A 821 -23.78 -0.49 -6.12
N SER A 822 -23.33 -1.50 -5.36
CA SER A 822 -24.23 -2.39 -4.61
C SER A 822 -25.08 -1.63 -3.59
N ILE A 823 -24.50 -0.67 -2.86
CA ILE A 823 -25.24 0.20 -1.93
C ILE A 823 -26.26 1.06 -2.69
N SER A 824 -25.84 1.66 -3.79
CA SER A 824 -26.69 2.51 -4.64
C SER A 824 -27.92 1.76 -5.15
N ILE A 825 -27.74 0.49 -5.56
CA ILE A 825 -28.83 -0.39 -5.98
C ILE A 825 -29.74 -0.74 -4.80
N ALA A 826 -29.17 -1.07 -3.63
CA ALA A 826 -29.97 -1.36 -2.44
C ALA A 826 -30.86 -0.18 -2.03
N LYS A 827 -30.34 1.06 -2.01
CA LYS A 827 -31.14 2.28 -1.76
C LYS A 827 -32.29 2.41 -2.76
N LYS A 828 -32.02 2.18 -4.05
CA LYS A 828 -33.03 2.23 -5.13
C LYS A 828 -34.13 1.19 -4.95
N VAL A 829 -33.79 -0.05 -4.60
CA VAL A 829 -34.76 -1.16 -4.48
C VAL A 829 -35.60 -1.06 -3.22
N PHE A 830 -34.99 -0.69 -2.08
CA PHE A 830 -35.70 -0.57 -0.81
C PHE A 830 -36.38 0.80 -0.60
N GLY A 831 -36.20 1.75 -1.52
CA GLY A 831 -36.87 3.06 -1.48
C GLY A 831 -36.41 3.95 -0.33
N SER A 832 -35.10 3.94 -0.03
CA SER A 832 -34.46 4.69 1.05
C SER A 832 -33.89 6.03 0.59
#